data_AF-A0A8S0W1R5-F1
#
_entry.id   AF-A0A8S0W1R5-F1
#
_cell.length_a   1.000
_cell.length_b   1.000
_cell.length_c   1.000
_cell.angle_alpha   90.00
_cell.angle_beta   90.00
_cell.angle_gamma   90.00
#
_symmetry.space_group_name_H-M   'P 1'
#
loop_
_entity.id
_entity.type
_entity.pdbx_description
1 polymer ?
#
loop_
_entity_poly.entity_id
_entity_poly.type
_entity_poly.pdbx_seq_one_letter_code
_entity_poly.pdbx_strand_id
1 'polypeptide(L)'
;MSVDKVLGQRMRGAHFLLAVISTVVFCFLFTPRVFAATTSANSAGIMAPPASIAGADRIGTAIGVARAGWPDGSQNVVVVPADQANLVDALSAAPLAGQLKAPILVTYKSGLDSRVAAEITALKATRIYAIGALSPSVVKSLKGIAGANVIQLQGASRTDTATLVAKQLTGSRGSFVVGYNGIPDALSVSSYAAANGYAILIANPDGTLPASEADFTGSGVYMLGGPSLVADIPGATRLAGTDRYATNEKIITGLPFKYDEVYLANGETMVDALAGSSLAALTDSPIVLVNSATTGPLPADVSKEFRYGTQVIGLGGSGVLPEGILTLAQQAAGTVVSVQPVSVTTKAGQAPVLPATVAATMSDGTTQNVAVTWASVDASVYAAPGTFVVSGDIARSAIKATANLVVTGSAPTVTGLPPVSITTTVGNPPVLPTTLTATMSNGASESVAVAWSAVSPSQYASAGTFVVVGRVAGSTLTAIATVTVTAGTDMYYGSDSGTGSAAFAQDFYIGQLGYGTHEHFDPGSGGDDSGGGYFNGSGAAKATRIYGYWLLSGLSAAPKGTTAAAWGQEQAQLAYRAFQDLSKYYGSKVKPVVFADVEDCGGGLDSKDYTNNRAIYASFVNWLKENTMVKPGTYSSPHEWGSLTMGSNFAPLTPGYYWVADYPDLGGHPDQNALTPSNPFWVNFPQTNEQAEIWQFEGTPDYDVARILP
;
A
#
# COMPACT_ATOMS: atom_id res chain seq x y z
N MET A 1 38.62 21.36 75.78
CA MET A 1 38.55 22.84 75.64
C MET A 1 37.36 23.13 74.73
N SER A 2 36.27 23.83 75.03
CA SER A 2 35.63 24.51 76.18
C SER A 2 34.17 24.65 75.71
N VAL A 3 33.14 24.04 76.29
CA VAL A 3 32.27 24.45 77.42
C VAL A 3 31.99 25.97 77.53
N ASP A 4 30.71 26.27 77.83
CA ASP A 4 30.07 27.53 78.29
C ASP A 4 29.52 28.45 77.17
N LYS A 5 28.30 29.00 77.19
CA LYS A 5 27.15 29.14 78.13
C LYS A 5 26.19 30.14 77.41
N VAL A 6 24.87 30.27 77.58
CA VAL A 6 24.13 30.82 78.76
C VAL A 6 22.67 31.13 78.32
N LEU A 7 21.70 30.75 79.18
CA LEU A 7 20.38 31.31 79.56
C LEU A 7 19.46 32.04 78.54
N GLY A 8 18.12 32.02 78.65
CA GLY A 8 17.19 31.65 79.73
C GLY A 8 15.73 31.54 79.22
N GLN A 9 14.89 30.66 79.78
CA GLN A 9 13.93 30.91 80.88
C GLN A 9 13.00 32.12 80.61
N ARG A 10 11.66 32.04 80.56
CA ARG A 10 10.74 31.48 81.58
C ARG A 10 9.24 31.56 81.14
N MET A 11 8.45 30.60 81.67
CA MET A 11 7.05 30.68 82.16
C MET A 11 5.88 30.90 81.16
N ARG A 12 4.66 30.36 81.33
CA ARG A 12 4.02 29.37 82.23
C ARG A 12 2.56 29.19 81.74
N GLY A 13 1.98 28.02 82.01
CA GLY A 13 0.53 27.81 82.19
C GLY A 13 -0.03 26.76 81.22
N ALA A 14 -0.89 25.81 81.59
CA ALA A 14 -1.41 25.28 82.84
C ALA A 14 -2.47 24.23 82.40
N HIS A 15 -2.41 22.99 82.91
CA HIS A 15 -3.53 22.07 83.27
C HIS A 15 -4.55 21.70 82.17
N PHE A 16 -5.11 20.49 81.99
CA PHE A 16 -5.06 19.13 82.54
C PHE A 16 -6.08 18.33 81.66
N LEU A 17 -5.94 17.00 81.61
CA LEU A 17 -7.02 15.99 81.39
C LEU A 17 -7.32 15.41 79.96
N LEU A 18 -6.94 14.12 79.84
CA LEU A 18 -7.54 12.93 79.20
C LEU A 18 -7.94 12.81 77.70
N ALA A 19 -7.34 11.76 77.09
CA ALA A 19 -7.94 10.66 76.30
C ALA A 19 -8.52 10.97 74.89
N VAL A 20 -8.49 10.14 73.85
CA VAL A 20 -7.97 8.81 73.44
C VAL A 20 -8.40 8.69 71.95
N ILE A 21 -7.71 7.85 71.13
CA ILE A 21 -8.12 7.33 69.79
C ILE A 21 -7.91 8.23 68.54
N SER A 22 -6.92 7.83 67.73
CA SER A 22 -7.05 7.35 66.33
C SER A 22 -6.18 7.99 65.26
N THR A 23 -5.60 7.07 64.48
CA THR A 23 -5.27 7.16 63.06
C THR A 23 -3.92 7.77 62.65
N VAL A 24 -3.01 6.83 62.44
CA VAL A 24 -1.77 6.81 61.67
C VAL A 24 -1.88 7.53 60.32
N VAL A 25 -1.02 8.52 60.09
CA VAL A 25 -0.32 8.77 58.82
C VAL A 25 1.06 9.30 59.19
N PHE A 26 2.12 8.51 59.05
CA PHE A 26 3.48 9.04 59.05
C PHE A 26 4.28 8.40 57.91
N CYS A 27 4.62 9.26 56.95
CA CYS A 27 5.47 9.02 55.81
C CYS A 27 6.81 8.40 56.23
N PHE A 28 7.13 7.23 55.68
CA PHE A 28 8.51 6.77 55.62
C PHE A 28 9.22 7.46 54.43
N LEU A 29 10.32 8.12 54.77
CA LEU A 29 11.29 8.72 53.87
C LEU A 29 11.82 7.65 52.89
N PHE A 30 11.43 7.76 51.63
CA PHE A 30 12.09 7.07 50.52
C PHE A 30 13.40 7.78 50.22
N THR A 31 14.53 7.22 50.67
CA THR A 31 15.81 7.46 50.02
C THR A 31 15.89 6.57 48.78
N PRO A 32 16.03 7.09 47.56
CA PRO A 32 16.24 6.23 46.39
C PRO A 32 17.62 5.60 46.52
N ARG A 33 17.66 4.29 46.79
CA ARG A 33 18.85 3.48 46.49
C ARG A 33 19.00 3.47 44.98
N VAL A 34 19.96 4.25 44.49
CA VAL A 34 20.52 4.09 43.15
C VAL A 34 21.10 2.68 43.11
N PHE A 35 20.35 1.74 42.54
CA PHE A 35 20.95 0.53 42.00
C PHE A 35 21.85 1.03 40.86
N ALA A 36 23.16 1.01 41.11
CA ALA A 36 24.13 1.00 40.03
C ALA A 36 23.83 -0.28 39.25
N ALA A 37 23.06 -0.14 38.16
CA ALA A 37 23.00 -1.14 37.13
C ALA A 37 24.43 -1.28 36.61
N THR A 38 25.14 -2.30 37.06
CA THR A 38 26.27 -2.82 36.29
C THR A 38 25.65 -3.25 34.97
N THR A 39 25.72 -2.38 33.98
CA THR A 39 25.55 -2.74 32.58
C THR A 39 26.66 -3.73 32.28
N SER A 40 26.41 -5.02 32.53
CA SER A 40 27.06 -6.05 31.75
C SER A 40 26.62 -5.77 30.32
N ALA A 41 27.53 -5.20 29.53
CA ALA A 41 27.43 -5.26 28.10
C ALA A 41 27.36 -6.75 27.75
N ASN A 42 26.15 -7.28 27.57
CA ASN A 42 25.97 -8.61 27.02
C ASN A 42 26.41 -8.51 25.56
N SER A 43 27.67 -8.89 25.37
CA SER A 43 28.27 -9.27 24.11
C SER A 43 27.36 -10.24 23.34
N ALA A 44 27.05 -9.87 22.10
CA ALA A 44 26.53 -10.70 21.01
C ALA A 44 25.19 -11.42 21.23
N GLY A 45 24.24 -11.15 20.32
CA GLY A 45 22.97 -11.86 20.19
C GLY A 45 23.14 -13.33 19.79
N ILE A 46 23.58 -14.16 20.74
CA ILE A 46 23.63 -15.60 20.63
C ILE A 46 22.35 -16.17 21.26
N MET A 47 21.68 -17.01 20.48
CA MET A 47 20.51 -17.82 20.84
C MET A 47 20.52 -18.24 22.31
N ALA A 48 19.51 -17.85 23.10
CA ALA A 48 19.24 -18.55 24.36
C ALA A 48 18.99 -20.03 23.99
N PRO A 49 19.69 -21.00 24.62
CA PRO A 49 19.52 -22.40 24.27
C PRO A 49 18.05 -22.80 24.43
N PRO A 50 17.52 -23.66 23.56
CA PRO A 50 16.16 -24.15 23.70
C PRO A 50 16.04 -24.81 25.08
N ALA A 51 15.06 -24.38 25.87
CA ALA A 51 14.94 -24.80 27.25
C ALA A 51 14.23 -26.16 27.32
N SER A 52 14.80 -27.09 28.08
CA SER A 52 14.03 -28.23 28.58
C SER A 52 13.38 -27.88 29.91
N ILE A 53 12.12 -28.25 30.07
CA ILE A 53 11.44 -28.31 31.35
C ILE A 53 11.73 -29.70 31.91
N ALA A 54 12.63 -29.79 32.89
CA ALA A 54 13.11 -31.04 33.44
C ALA A 54 13.30 -30.96 34.95
N GLY A 55 12.83 -31.99 35.67
CA GLY A 55 13.19 -32.24 37.05
C GLY A 55 14.18 -33.39 37.19
N ALA A 56 14.54 -33.72 38.44
CA ALA A 56 15.36 -34.89 38.74
C ALA A 56 14.68 -36.22 38.37
N ASP A 57 13.36 -36.23 38.26
CA ASP A 57 12.51 -37.35 37.91
C ASP A 57 11.20 -36.87 37.28
N ARG A 58 10.33 -37.81 36.88
CA ARG A 58 9.00 -37.52 36.29
C ARG A 58 8.11 -36.63 37.17
N ILE A 59 8.26 -36.73 38.49
CA ILE A 59 7.52 -35.88 39.45
C ILE A 59 8.01 -34.44 39.33
N GLY A 60 9.33 -34.24 39.36
CA GLY A 60 9.96 -32.93 39.22
C GLY A 60 9.67 -32.29 37.86
N THR A 61 9.66 -33.07 36.77
CA THR A 61 9.31 -32.57 35.44
C THR A 61 7.87 -32.08 35.39
N ALA A 62 6.90 -32.85 35.90
CA ALA A 62 5.50 -32.42 35.93
C ALA A 62 5.26 -31.18 36.79
N ILE A 63 5.99 -31.04 37.91
CA ILE A 63 5.99 -29.81 38.72
C ILE A 63 6.57 -28.63 37.92
N GLY A 64 7.67 -28.84 37.20
CA GLY A 64 8.24 -27.83 36.30
C GLY A 64 7.25 -27.35 35.23
N VAL A 65 6.53 -28.30 34.62
CA VAL A 65 5.46 -28.02 33.66
C VAL A 65 4.34 -27.19 34.30
N ALA A 66 3.90 -27.56 35.51
CA ALA A 66 2.87 -26.82 36.24
C ALA A 66 3.30 -25.38 36.55
N ARG A 67 4.56 -25.15 36.90
CA ARG A 67 5.07 -23.79 37.17
C ARG A 67 5.23 -22.96 35.91
N ALA A 68 5.57 -23.58 34.80
CA ALA A 68 5.68 -22.90 33.51
C ALA A 68 4.31 -22.41 33.01
N GLY A 69 3.27 -23.25 33.11
CA GLY A 69 1.93 -22.91 32.61
C GLY A 69 1.06 -22.11 33.57
N TRP A 70 1.30 -22.21 34.88
CA TRP A 70 0.46 -21.60 35.91
C TRP A 70 1.28 -20.80 36.95
N PRO A 71 2.03 -19.77 36.52
CA PRO A 71 2.86 -18.97 37.41
C PRO A 71 2.06 -18.24 38.50
N ASP A 72 0.78 -17.94 38.22
CA ASP A 72 -0.14 -17.26 39.13
C ASP A 72 -1.02 -18.23 39.97
N GLY A 73 -0.83 -19.54 39.78
CA GLY A 73 -1.61 -20.60 40.41
C GLY A 73 -2.77 -21.13 39.55
N SER A 74 -3.44 -22.17 40.06
CA SER A 74 -4.58 -22.83 39.43
C SER A 74 -5.56 -23.34 40.47
N GLN A 75 -6.86 -23.00 40.33
CA GLN A 75 -7.89 -23.49 41.25
C GLN A 75 -8.15 -25.00 41.11
N ASN A 76 -7.91 -25.55 39.91
CA ASN A 76 -8.09 -26.95 39.57
C ASN A 76 -6.73 -27.61 39.35
N VAL A 77 -6.58 -28.87 39.73
CA VAL A 77 -5.40 -29.68 39.41
C VAL A 77 -5.83 -31.10 39.07
N VAL A 78 -5.17 -31.71 38.09
CA VAL A 78 -5.36 -33.11 37.75
C VAL A 78 -4.17 -33.90 38.30
N VAL A 79 -4.43 -35.00 39.02
CA VAL A 79 -3.40 -35.87 39.59
C VAL A 79 -3.58 -37.27 39.03
N VAL A 80 -2.52 -37.80 38.42
CA VAL A 80 -2.54 -39.11 37.73
C VAL A 80 -1.38 -40.01 38.19
N PRO A 81 -1.46 -41.34 37.97
CA PRO A 81 -0.36 -42.25 38.24
C PRO A 81 0.90 -41.89 37.42
N ALA A 82 2.06 -41.96 38.06
CA ALA A 82 3.33 -41.69 37.42
C ALA A 82 3.90 -42.92 36.69
N ASP A 83 3.57 -44.14 37.13
CA ASP A 83 4.17 -45.38 36.65
C ASP A 83 3.68 -45.78 35.24
N GLN A 84 4.59 -46.23 34.37
CA GLN A 84 4.29 -46.63 33.00
C GLN A 84 3.10 -47.60 32.88
N ALA A 85 3.05 -48.59 33.78
CA ALA A 85 2.00 -49.61 33.80
C ALA A 85 0.60 -49.05 34.08
N ASN A 86 0.49 -47.86 34.68
CA ASN A 86 -0.78 -47.22 35.05
C ASN A 86 -1.03 -45.91 34.26
N LEU A 87 -0.10 -45.44 33.42
CA LEU A 87 -0.28 -44.23 32.60
C LEU A 87 -1.46 -44.33 31.63
N VAL A 88 -1.77 -45.53 31.19
CA VAL A 88 -2.86 -45.80 30.25
C VAL A 88 -4.23 -45.40 30.78
N ASP A 89 -4.43 -45.46 32.10
CA ASP A 89 -5.69 -45.06 32.74
C ASP A 89 -5.84 -43.53 32.78
N ALA A 90 -4.76 -42.79 32.51
CA ALA A 90 -4.70 -41.33 32.57
C ALA A 90 -4.71 -40.65 31.19
N LEU A 91 -4.77 -41.41 30.09
CA LEU A 91 -4.71 -40.85 28.73
C LEU A 91 -5.86 -39.89 28.42
N SER A 92 -7.04 -40.18 28.95
CA SER A 92 -8.22 -39.34 28.80
C SER A 92 -8.17 -38.07 29.66
N ALA A 93 -7.19 -37.92 30.55
CA ALA A 93 -7.11 -36.81 31.49
C ALA A 93 -6.84 -35.46 30.82
N ALA A 94 -6.09 -35.44 29.71
CA ALA A 94 -5.68 -34.21 29.03
C ALA A 94 -6.86 -33.33 28.58
N PRO A 95 -7.90 -33.85 27.89
CA PRO A 95 -9.13 -33.13 27.61
C PRO A 95 -9.73 -32.39 28.81
N LEU A 96 -9.85 -33.08 29.95
CA LEU A 96 -10.44 -32.51 31.15
C LEU A 96 -9.52 -31.46 31.78
N ALA A 97 -8.20 -31.71 31.80
CA ALA A 97 -7.22 -30.73 32.24
C ALA A 97 -7.30 -29.43 31.40
N GLY A 98 -7.41 -29.56 30.07
CA GLY A 98 -7.57 -28.44 29.15
C GLY A 98 -8.85 -27.63 29.43
N GLN A 99 -10.01 -28.29 29.55
CA GLN A 99 -11.27 -27.62 29.85
C GLN A 99 -11.24 -26.89 31.20
N LEU A 100 -10.57 -27.47 32.20
CA LEU A 100 -10.41 -26.88 33.54
C LEU A 100 -9.30 -25.83 33.61
N LYS A 101 -8.51 -25.66 32.54
CA LYS A 101 -7.26 -24.90 32.50
C LYS A 101 -6.35 -25.27 33.67
N ALA A 102 -6.11 -26.56 33.86
CA ALA A 102 -5.46 -27.13 35.03
C ALA A 102 -4.16 -27.86 34.67
N PRO A 103 -3.12 -27.81 35.51
CA PRO A 103 -1.93 -28.64 35.33
C PRO A 103 -2.24 -30.12 35.61
N ILE A 104 -1.51 -30.99 34.90
CA ILE A 104 -1.43 -32.42 35.21
C ILE A 104 -0.18 -32.69 36.03
N LEU A 105 -0.37 -33.04 37.30
CA LEU A 105 0.67 -33.55 38.19
C LEU A 105 0.65 -35.08 38.20
N VAL A 106 1.81 -35.69 38.42
CA VAL A 106 1.95 -37.14 38.51
C VAL A 106 2.41 -37.56 39.90
N THR A 107 1.92 -38.69 40.41
CA THR A 107 2.40 -39.30 41.66
C THR A 107 2.46 -40.83 41.55
N TYR A 108 3.31 -41.47 42.35
CA TYR A 108 3.37 -42.93 42.37
C TYR A 108 2.10 -43.55 42.96
N LYS A 109 1.73 -44.74 42.47
CA LYS A 109 0.51 -45.44 42.94
C LYS A 109 0.55 -45.76 44.43
N SER A 110 1.73 -46.05 44.98
CA SER A 110 1.93 -46.49 46.37
C SER A 110 1.87 -45.35 47.39
N GLY A 111 2.02 -44.09 46.99
CA GLY A 111 2.01 -42.96 47.91
C GLY A 111 2.01 -41.60 47.21
N LEU A 112 1.38 -40.62 47.85
CA LEU A 112 1.41 -39.23 47.40
C LEU A 112 2.81 -38.67 47.66
N ASP A 113 3.53 -38.31 46.59
CA ASP A 113 4.82 -37.65 46.72
C ASP A 113 4.64 -36.29 47.42
N SER A 114 5.49 -36.00 48.41
CA SER A 114 5.37 -34.77 49.20
C SER A 114 5.58 -33.52 48.36
N ARG A 115 6.36 -33.59 47.28
CA ARG A 115 6.56 -32.49 46.33
C ARG A 115 5.28 -32.17 45.57
N VAL A 116 4.47 -33.18 45.24
CA VAL A 116 3.16 -33.00 44.58
C VAL A 116 2.20 -32.32 45.54
N ALA A 117 2.13 -32.75 46.81
CA ALA A 117 1.29 -32.11 47.82
C ALA A 117 1.67 -30.64 48.04
N ALA A 118 2.97 -30.34 48.08
CA ALA A 118 3.48 -28.98 48.17
C ALA A 118 3.10 -28.14 46.94
N GLU A 119 3.20 -28.71 45.74
CA GLU A 119 2.85 -28.00 44.51
C GLU A 119 1.34 -27.71 44.41
N ILE A 120 0.47 -28.66 44.81
CA ILE A 120 -0.98 -28.44 44.90
C ILE A 120 -1.29 -27.23 45.80
N THR A 121 -0.58 -27.13 46.92
CA THR A 121 -0.72 -26.01 47.86
C THR A 121 -0.20 -24.70 47.26
N ALA A 122 0.95 -24.74 46.58
CA ALA A 122 1.56 -23.56 45.92
C ALA A 122 0.68 -23.01 44.80
N LEU A 123 0.04 -23.89 44.03
CA LEU A 123 -0.96 -23.56 43.01
C LEU A 123 -2.25 -22.98 43.61
N LYS A 124 -2.46 -23.09 44.93
CA LYS A 124 -3.71 -22.75 45.63
C LYS A 124 -4.92 -23.53 45.08
N ALA A 125 -4.68 -24.77 44.67
CA ALA A 125 -5.72 -25.62 44.10
C ALA A 125 -6.71 -26.05 45.18
N THR A 126 -8.00 -25.89 44.89
CA THR A 126 -9.11 -26.28 45.78
C THR A 126 -9.91 -27.45 45.22
N ARG A 127 -9.78 -27.75 43.92
CA ARG A 127 -10.41 -28.92 43.29
C ARG A 127 -9.33 -29.82 42.69
N ILE A 128 -9.30 -31.07 43.14
CA ILE A 128 -8.34 -32.08 42.71
C ILE A 128 -9.10 -33.17 41.96
N TYR A 129 -8.74 -33.39 40.71
CA TYR A 129 -9.25 -34.50 39.90
C TYR A 129 -8.23 -35.64 39.95
N ALA A 130 -8.53 -36.67 40.74
CA ALA A 130 -7.70 -37.86 40.88
C ALA A 130 -8.13 -38.90 39.84
N ILE A 131 -7.36 -39.05 38.77
CA ILE A 131 -7.75 -39.83 37.59
C ILE A 131 -6.86 -41.07 37.43
N GLY A 132 -7.48 -42.24 37.19
CA GLY A 132 -6.77 -43.50 36.96
C GLY A 132 -6.43 -44.27 38.24
N ALA A 133 -5.61 -45.32 38.11
CA ALA A 133 -5.34 -46.29 39.17
C ALA A 133 -4.42 -45.79 40.32
N LEU A 134 -4.83 -44.73 41.01
CA LEU A 134 -4.25 -44.30 42.27
C LEU A 134 -4.74 -45.18 43.43
N SER A 135 -3.89 -45.46 44.42
CA SER A 135 -4.32 -46.28 45.56
C SER A 135 -5.29 -45.50 46.48
N PRO A 136 -6.13 -46.21 47.26
CA PRO A 136 -6.99 -45.59 48.26
C PRO A 136 -6.21 -44.73 49.26
N SER A 137 -4.97 -45.08 49.58
CA SER A 137 -4.11 -44.27 50.47
C SER A 137 -3.71 -42.95 49.82
N VAL A 138 -3.36 -42.94 48.52
CA VAL A 138 -3.09 -41.68 47.77
C VAL A 138 -4.31 -40.78 47.77
N VAL A 139 -5.49 -41.32 47.44
CA VAL A 139 -6.74 -40.54 47.42
C VAL A 139 -7.08 -39.99 48.81
N LYS A 140 -6.87 -40.79 49.87
CA LYS A 140 -7.02 -40.33 51.25
C LYS A 140 -6.07 -39.18 51.58
N SER A 141 -4.81 -39.26 51.17
CA SER A 141 -3.83 -38.19 51.37
C SER A 141 -4.20 -36.92 50.62
N LEU A 142 -4.69 -37.02 49.37
CA LEU A 142 -5.18 -35.87 48.60
C LEU A 142 -6.37 -35.20 49.31
N LYS A 143 -7.31 -35.98 49.87
CA LYS A 143 -8.45 -35.46 50.66
C LYS A 143 -8.03 -34.81 51.97
N GLY A 144 -6.83 -35.12 52.47
CA GLY A 144 -6.25 -34.53 53.68
C GLY A 144 -5.63 -33.14 53.45
N ILE A 145 -5.48 -32.69 52.21
CA ILE A 145 -4.98 -31.35 51.89
C ILE A 145 -6.05 -30.33 52.29
N ALA A 146 -5.68 -29.35 53.11
CA ALA A 146 -6.62 -28.37 53.65
C ALA A 146 -7.36 -27.60 52.55
N GLY A 147 -8.69 -27.63 52.58
CA GLY A 147 -9.54 -26.95 51.60
C GLY A 147 -9.69 -27.65 50.24
N ALA A 148 -9.09 -28.84 50.07
CA ALA A 148 -9.20 -29.59 48.82
C ALA A 148 -10.50 -30.40 48.73
N ASN A 149 -11.20 -30.28 47.61
CA ASN A 149 -12.28 -31.15 47.18
C ASN A 149 -11.74 -32.12 46.14
N VAL A 150 -11.72 -33.42 46.47
CA VAL A 150 -11.19 -34.47 45.58
C VAL A 150 -12.31 -35.18 44.84
N ILE A 151 -12.27 -35.09 43.51
CA ILE A 151 -13.13 -35.82 42.57
C ILE A 151 -12.31 -37.00 42.04
N GLN A 152 -12.69 -38.22 42.42
CA GLN A 152 -12.01 -39.43 41.97
C GLN A 152 -12.69 -39.98 40.71
N LEU A 153 -11.94 -40.11 39.62
CA LEU A 153 -12.37 -40.68 38.35
C LEU A 153 -11.54 -41.92 38.07
N GLN A 154 -11.96 -43.03 38.65
CA GLN A 154 -11.29 -44.33 38.52
C GLN A 154 -12.35 -45.40 38.25
N GLY A 155 -12.28 -46.02 37.07
CA GLY A 155 -13.12 -47.13 36.68
C GLY A 155 -12.52 -48.49 37.02
N ALA A 156 -13.26 -49.57 36.74
CA ALA A 156 -12.76 -50.94 36.87
C ALA A 156 -11.72 -51.28 35.78
N SER A 157 -11.82 -50.59 34.64
CA SER A 157 -10.91 -50.69 33.51
C SER A 157 -10.50 -49.30 32.99
N ARG A 158 -9.58 -49.26 32.03
CA ARG A 158 -9.17 -48.02 31.35
C ARG A 158 -10.30 -47.40 30.52
N THR A 159 -11.16 -48.22 29.91
CA THR A 159 -12.32 -47.74 29.16
C THR A 159 -13.34 -47.12 30.11
N ASP A 160 -13.61 -47.76 31.25
CA ASP A 160 -14.47 -47.19 32.29
C ASP A 160 -13.93 -45.85 32.84
N THR A 161 -12.60 -45.77 33.02
CA THR A 161 -11.95 -44.53 33.45
C THR A 161 -12.10 -43.44 32.39
N ALA A 162 -11.88 -43.76 31.11
CA ALA A 162 -12.10 -42.84 30.00
C ALA A 162 -13.56 -42.34 29.95
N THR A 163 -14.54 -43.22 30.13
CA THR A 163 -15.96 -42.86 30.20
C THR A 163 -16.25 -41.89 31.37
N LEU A 164 -15.68 -42.14 32.55
CA LEU A 164 -15.86 -41.25 33.71
C LEU A 164 -15.28 -39.86 33.46
N VAL A 165 -14.14 -39.77 32.78
CA VAL A 165 -13.53 -38.49 32.40
C VAL A 165 -14.35 -37.79 31.31
N ALA A 166 -14.79 -38.51 30.28
CA ALA A 166 -15.63 -37.97 29.21
C ALA A 166 -16.92 -37.38 29.76
N LYS A 167 -17.56 -38.00 30.76
CA LYS A 167 -18.76 -37.49 31.44
C LYS A 167 -18.54 -36.19 32.23
N GLN A 168 -17.30 -35.83 32.55
CA GLN A 168 -16.99 -34.53 33.15
C GLN A 168 -16.87 -33.43 32.08
N LEU A 169 -16.68 -33.78 30.82
CA LEU A 169 -16.55 -32.82 29.74
C LEU A 169 -17.92 -32.23 29.37
N THR A 170 -17.97 -30.91 29.24
CA THR A 170 -19.17 -30.21 28.73
C THR A 170 -18.92 -29.63 27.34
N GLY A 171 -19.85 -29.83 26.41
CA GLY A 171 -19.80 -29.19 25.08
C GLY A 171 -18.66 -29.68 24.17
N SER A 172 -18.30 -30.97 24.24
CA SER A 172 -17.26 -31.55 23.39
C SER A 172 -17.59 -31.38 21.90
N ARG A 173 -16.59 -31.00 21.10
CA ARG A 173 -16.71 -30.81 19.65
C ARG A 173 -16.69 -32.11 18.85
N GLY A 174 -16.28 -33.20 19.49
CA GLY A 174 -16.09 -34.50 18.89
C GLY A 174 -15.20 -35.37 19.79
N SER A 175 -14.69 -36.47 19.24
CA SER A 175 -13.82 -37.39 19.97
C SER A 175 -12.65 -37.89 19.14
N PHE A 176 -11.55 -38.15 19.83
CA PHE A 176 -10.45 -38.97 19.35
C PHE A 176 -10.58 -40.36 19.96
N VAL A 177 -10.77 -41.36 19.12
CA VAL A 177 -10.92 -42.76 19.51
C VAL A 177 -9.61 -43.49 19.28
N VAL A 178 -9.08 -44.10 20.33
CA VAL A 178 -7.84 -44.88 20.28
C VAL A 178 -8.11 -46.35 20.57
N GLY A 179 -7.26 -47.25 20.07
CA GLY A 179 -7.33 -48.66 20.45
C GLY A 179 -6.95 -48.90 21.91
N TYR A 180 -7.41 -50.01 22.49
CA TYR A 180 -7.20 -50.36 23.89
C TYR A 180 -5.73 -50.28 24.35
N ASN A 181 -4.77 -50.58 23.46
CA ASN A 181 -3.33 -50.53 23.73
C ASN A 181 -2.59 -49.38 23.01
N GLY A 182 -3.32 -48.44 22.39
CA GLY A 182 -2.78 -47.31 21.63
C GLY A 182 -2.33 -46.13 22.49
N ILE A 183 -1.59 -46.37 23.58
CA ILE A 183 -1.12 -45.32 24.52
C ILE A 183 -0.38 -44.18 23.78
N PRO A 184 0.59 -44.47 22.90
CA PRO A 184 1.33 -43.41 22.21
C PRO A 184 0.45 -42.61 21.24
N ASP A 185 -0.56 -43.25 20.65
CA ASP A 185 -1.48 -42.61 19.71
C ASP A 185 -2.38 -41.61 20.45
N ALA A 186 -2.85 -41.96 21.65
CA ALA A 186 -3.62 -41.07 22.51
C ALA A 186 -2.80 -39.87 22.99
N LEU A 187 -1.54 -40.08 23.35
CA LEU A 187 -0.65 -38.99 23.78
C LEU A 187 -0.34 -38.03 22.64
N SER A 188 -0.21 -38.54 21.42
CA SER A 188 0.06 -37.74 20.23
C SER A 188 -1.02 -36.69 19.96
N VAL A 189 -2.26 -36.90 20.41
CA VAL A 189 -3.36 -35.96 20.24
C VAL A 189 -3.71 -35.19 21.52
N SER A 190 -3.09 -35.52 22.66
CA SER A 190 -3.53 -35.05 23.97
C SER A 190 -3.54 -33.54 24.11
N SER A 191 -2.53 -32.84 23.59
CA SER A 191 -2.49 -31.36 23.64
C SER A 191 -3.57 -30.73 22.77
N TYR A 192 -3.82 -31.27 21.56
CA TYR A 192 -4.88 -30.78 20.68
C TYR A 192 -6.26 -30.99 21.29
N ALA A 193 -6.51 -32.19 21.83
CA ALA A 193 -7.79 -32.52 22.43
C ALA A 193 -8.09 -31.63 23.64
N ALA A 194 -7.07 -31.35 24.46
CA ALA A 194 -7.13 -30.42 25.58
C ALA A 194 -7.38 -28.96 25.14
N ALA A 195 -6.69 -28.48 24.09
CA ALA A 195 -6.84 -27.11 23.59
C ALA A 195 -8.19 -26.88 22.90
N ASN A 196 -8.67 -27.89 22.17
CA ASN A 196 -9.80 -27.74 21.24
C ASN A 196 -11.09 -28.39 21.73
N GLY A 197 -11.16 -28.90 22.96
CA GLY A 197 -12.40 -29.41 23.55
C GLY A 197 -12.90 -30.72 22.90
N TYR A 198 -11.99 -31.63 22.58
CA TYR A 198 -12.32 -32.99 22.13
C TYR A 198 -12.18 -33.97 23.29
N ALA A 199 -13.05 -34.98 23.35
CA ALA A 199 -12.85 -36.11 24.25
C ALA A 199 -11.78 -37.07 23.68
N ILE A 200 -11.08 -37.80 24.56
CA ILE A 200 -10.28 -38.96 24.18
C ILE A 200 -10.98 -40.20 24.73
N LEU A 201 -11.38 -41.09 23.84
CA LEU A 201 -12.09 -42.33 24.15
C LEU A 201 -11.23 -43.53 23.80
N ILE A 202 -11.43 -44.62 24.53
CA ILE A 202 -10.69 -45.86 24.32
C ILE A 202 -11.67 -46.91 23.81
N ALA A 203 -11.48 -47.37 22.58
CA ALA A 203 -12.25 -48.44 21.98
C ALA A 203 -11.76 -49.82 22.45
N ASN A 204 -12.69 -50.76 22.48
CA ASN A 204 -12.38 -52.18 22.55
C ASN A 204 -11.62 -52.62 21.27
N PRO A 205 -10.88 -53.74 21.30
CA PRO A 205 -10.16 -54.24 20.13
C PRO A 205 -11.05 -54.47 18.89
N ASP A 206 -12.34 -54.75 19.07
CA ASP A 206 -13.32 -54.92 18.00
C ASP A 206 -13.87 -53.59 17.43
N GLY A 207 -13.35 -52.44 17.90
CA GLY A 207 -13.77 -51.11 17.49
C GLY A 207 -15.03 -50.61 18.21
N THR A 208 -15.61 -51.39 19.12
CA THR A 208 -16.80 -50.95 19.87
C THR A 208 -16.44 -49.96 20.97
N LEU A 209 -17.30 -48.96 21.17
CA LEU A 209 -17.28 -48.06 22.31
C LEU A 209 -18.44 -48.39 23.26
N PRO A 210 -18.31 -48.16 24.58
CA PRO A 210 -19.41 -48.30 25.51
C PRO A 210 -20.62 -47.46 25.08
N ALA A 211 -21.84 -47.99 25.23
CA ALA A 211 -23.06 -47.27 24.84
C ALA A 211 -23.23 -45.91 25.57
N SER A 212 -22.63 -45.76 26.75
CA SER A 212 -22.58 -44.49 27.49
C SER A 212 -21.74 -43.40 26.82
N GLU A 213 -21.10 -43.69 25.69
CA GLU A 213 -20.29 -42.76 24.91
C GLU A 213 -20.94 -42.38 23.57
N ALA A 214 -22.20 -42.76 23.34
CA ALA A 214 -22.93 -42.48 22.09
C ALA A 214 -23.01 -40.97 21.75
N ASP A 215 -23.01 -40.10 22.76
CA ASP A 215 -22.99 -38.63 22.58
C ASP A 215 -21.66 -38.11 21.99
N PHE A 216 -20.61 -38.93 22.02
CA PHE A 216 -19.27 -38.58 21.53
C PHE A 216 -18.94 -39.20 20.17
N THR A 217 -19.85 -40.00 19.58
CA THR A 217 -19.67 -40.70 18.30
C THR A 217 -20.42 -40.04 17.12
N GLY A 218 -20.73 -38.74 17.23
CA GLY A 218 -21.42 -37.94 16.20
C GLY A 218 -20.50 -37.47 15.05
N SER A 219 -20.71 -36.27 14.53
CA SER A 219 -19.76 -35.64 13.60
C SER A 219 -18.46 -35.24 14.33
N GLY A 220 -17.32 -35.29 13.63
CA GLY A 220 -16.03 -34.90 14.22
C GLY A 220 -15.33 -36.00 15.03
N VAL A 221 -15.54 -37.27 14.67
CA VAL A 221 -14.83 -38.41 15.25
C VAL A 221 -13.55 -38.68 14.44
N TYR A 222 -12.43 -38.75 15.14
CA TYR A 222 -11.16 -39.19 14.60
C TYR A 222 -10.76 -40.51 15.24
N MET A 223 -10.18 -41.41 14.45
CA MET A 223 -9.65 -42.67 14.94
C MET A 223 -8.13 -42.65 14.84
N LEU A 224 -7.44 -42.99 15.93
CA LEU A 224 -5.98 -42.94 16.00
C LEU A 224 -5.39 -44.34 16.11
N GLY A 225 -4.30 -44.57 15.39
CA GLY A 225 -3.60 -45.85 15.35
C GLY A 225 -4.07 -46.75 14.18
N GLY A 226 -3.29 -47.79 13.89
CA GLY A 226 -3.53 -48.65 12.73
C GLY A 226 -4.72 -49.62 12.89
N PRO A 227 -5.22 -50.23 11.80
CA PRO A 227 -6.36 -51.15 11.83
C PRO A 227 -6.16 -52.39 12.72
N SER A 228 -4.92 -52.77 13.02
CA SER A 228 -4.58 -53.88 13.93
C SER A 228 -4.80 -53.56 15.41
N LEU A 229 -4.89 -52.28 15.78
CA LEU A 229 -5.12 -51.83 17.16
C LEU A 229 -6.58 -51.46 17.41
N VAL A 230 -7.28 -50.97 16.38
CA VAL A 230 -8.68 -50.55 16.45
C VAL A 230 -9.30 -50.67 15.06
N ALA A 231 -10.40 -51.42 14.95
CA ALA A 231 -11.16 -51.59 13.71
C ALA A 231 -11.81 -50.26 13.26
N ASP A 232 -12.11 -50.10 11.97
CA ASP A 232 -12.71 -48.86 11.46
C ASP A 232 -14.09 -48.58 12.09
N ILE A 233 -14.29 -47.35 12.57
CA ILE A 233 -15.61 -46.86 13.01
C ILE A 233 -16.25 -46.10 11.84
N PRO A 234 -17.48 -46.44 11.42
CA PRO A 234 -18.18 -45.73 10.36
C PRO A 234 -18.26 -44.22 10.62
N GLY A 235 -17.84 -43.42 9.65
CA GLY A 235 -17.85 -41.95 9.73
C GLY A 235 -16.64 -41.31 10.45
N ALA A 236 -15.74 -42.11 11.04
CA ALA A 236 -14.52 -41.62 11.67
C ALA A 236 -13.39 -41.40 10.64
N THR A 237 -12.59 -40.34 10.82
CA THR A 237 -11.37 -40.12 10.02
C THR A 237 -10.17 -40.77 10.69
N ARG A 238 -9.49 -41.71 10.03
CA ARG A 238 -8.32 -42.39 10.59
C ARG A 238 -7.03 -41.58 10.41
N LEU A 239 -6.28 -41.39 11.49
CA LEU A 239 -4.92 -40.85 11.52
C LEU A 239 -3.98 -41.91 12.11
N ALA A 240 -3.14 -42.51 11.27
CA ALA A 240 -2.30 -43.64 11.66
C ALA A 240 -1.01 -43.69 10.85
N GLY A 241 0.08 -44.10 11.51
CA GLY A 241 1.36 -44.42 10.89
C GLY A 241 1.76 -45.88 11.10
N THR A 242 2.96 -46.24 10.62
CA THR A 242 3.54 -47.58 10.76
C THR A 242 4.02 -47.88 12.19
N ASP A 243 4.32 -46.83 12.95
CA ASP A 243 4.69 -46.88 14.36
C ASP A 243 4.18 -45.63 15.08
N ARG A 244 4.47 -45.51 16.38
CA ARG A 244 4.02 -44.38 17.20
C ARG A 244 4.54 -43.01 16.74
N TYR A 245 5.74 -42.95 16.18
CA TYR A 245 6.35 -41.70 15.72
C TYR A 245 5.72 -41.28 14.41
N ALA A 246 5.47 -42.23 13.50
CA ALA A 246 4.73 -42.00 12.28
C ALA A 246 3.26 -41.62 12.55
N THR A 247 2.59 -42.24 13.54
CA THR A 247 1.24 -41.81 13.96
C THR A 247 1.26 -40.39 14.53
N ASN A 248 2.25 -40.07 15.37
CA ASN A 248 2.42 -38.71 15.90
C ASN A 248 2.59 -37.67 14.79
N GLU A 249 3.42 -37.95 13.78
CA GLU A 249 3.58 -37.11 12.58
C GLU A 249 2.26 -36.93 11.81
N LYS A 250 1.50 -38.01 11.58
CA LYS A 250 0.19 -37.93 10.90
C LYS A 250 -0.85 -37.14 11.68
N ILE A 251 -0.81 -37.20 13.01
CA ILE A 251 -1.70 -36.41 13.87
C ILE A 251 -1.30 -34.93 13.82
N ILE A 252 -0.01 -34.63 14.00
CA ILE A 252 0.51 -33.26 14.00
C ILE A 252 0.22 -32.57 12.66
N THR A 253 0.41 -33.27 11.55
CA THR A 253 0.24 -32.70 10.21
C THR A 253 -1.21 -32.76 9.71
N GLY A 254 -2.04 -33.63 10.31
CA GLY A 254 -3.46 -33.79 9.96
C GLY A 254 -4.42 -32.90 10.75
N LEU A 255 -3.94 -32.23 11.81
CA LEU A 255 -4.73 -31.35 12.67
C LEU A 255 -4.17 -29.92 12.67
N PRO A 256 -5.02 -28.89 12.82
CA PRO A 256 -4.62 -27.48 12.73
C PRO A 256 -3.93 -26.98 14.02
N PHE A 257 -2.73 -27.49 14.30
CA PHE A 257 -1.89 -27.00 15.40
C PHE A 257 -1.27 -25.63 15.11
N LYS A 258 -0.85 -24.94 16.18
CA LYS A 258 0.03 -23.76 16.10
C LYS A 258 1.47 -24.16 16.39
N TYR A 259 2.40 -23.60 15.62
CA TYR A 259 3.82 -23.96 15.67
C TYR A 259 4.70 -22.83 16.24
N ASP A 260 4.11 -21.83 16.92
CA ASP A 260 4.87 -20.81 17.65
C ASP A 260 5.71 -21.43 18.77
N GLU A 261 5.15 -22.46 19.44
CA GLU A 261 5.85 -23.35 20.35
C GLU A 261 5.65 -24.80 19.93
N VAL A 262 6.71 -25.60 20.02
CA VAL A 262 6.71 -27.04 19.71
C VAL A 262 7.40 -27.78 20.83
N TYR A 263 6.71 -28.76 21.40
CA TYR A 263 7.19 -29.52 22.54
C TYR A 263 7.75 -30.86 22.08
N LEU A 264 8.90 -31.26 22.62
CA LEU A 264 9.54 -32.56 22.33
C LEU A 264 9.49 -33.41 23.58
N ALA A 265 8.97 -34.63 23.47
CA ALA A 265 8.86 -35.55 24.60
C ALA A 265 9.24 -36.98 24.21
N ASN A 266 9.70 -37.76 25.19
CA ASN A 266 10.06 -39.14 24.96
C ASN A 266 8.82 -40.04 24.74
N GLY A 267 8.69 -40.62 23.55
CA GLY A 267 7.58 -41.49 23.14
C GLY A 267 7.61 -42.91 23.70
N GLU A 268 8.65 -43.29 24.45
CA GLU A 268 8.73 -44.60 25.13
C GLU A 268 8.28 -44.53 26.59
N THR A 269 8.68 -43.49 27.31
CA THR A 269 8.37 -43.29 28.74
C THR A 269 7.14 -42.42 28.97
N MET A 270 6.78 -41.54 28.02
CA MET A 270 5.46 -40.92 27.85
C MET A 270 4.90 -40.04 28.97
N VAL A 271 5.34 -40.17 30.22
CA VAL A 271 4.82 -39.45 31.39
C VAL A 271 5.06 -37.94 31.30
N ASP A 272 6.21 -37.54 30.75
CA ASP A 272 6.54 -36.13 30.56
C ASP A 272 5.67 -35.51 29.44
N ALA A 273 5.34 -36.28 28.40
CA ALA A 273 4.39 -35.88 27.36
C ALA A 273 2.98 -35.71 27.94
N LEU A 274 2.54 -36.64 28.81
CA LEU A 274 1.24 -36.56 29.47
C LEU A 274 1.14 -35.29 30.33
N ALA A 275 2.11 -35.02 31.19
CA ALA A 275 2.13 -33.81 32.00
C ALA A 275 2.16 -32.55 31.11
N GLY A 276 3.07 -32.52 30.13
CA GLY A 276 3.25 -31.42 29.19
C GLY A 276 2.06 -31.17 28.25
N SER A 277 1.16 -32.14 28.04
CA SER A 277 -0.03 -31.94 27.21
C SER A 277 -0.90 -30.79 27.68
N SER A 278 -1.02 -30.61 28.99
CA SER A 278 -1.78 -29.50 29.59
C SER A 278 -1.13 -28.13 29.36
N LEU A 279 0.20 -28.07 29.31
CA LEU A 279 0.97 -26.86 29.01
C LEU A 279 0.91 -26.53 27.53
N ALA A 280 1.20 -27.50 26.66
CA ALA A 280 1.13 -27.34 25.21
C ALA A 280 -0.29 -26.94 24.73
N ALA A 281 -1.33 -27.36 25.46
CA ALA A 281 -2.70 -26.96 25.16
C ALA A 281 -2.98 -25.45 25.35
N LEU A 282 -2.20 -24.75 26.19
CA LEU A 282 -2.40 -23.30 26.41
C LEU A 282 -2.13 -22.48 25.15
N THR A 283 -1.25 -22.98 24.28
CA THR A 283 -0.83 -22.33 23.02
C THR A 283 -1.30 -23.09 21.78
N ASP A 284 -2.12 -24.14 21.95
CA ASP A 284 -2.55 -25.04 20.85
C ASP A 284 -1.36 -25.67 20.10
N SER A 285 -0.33 -26.04 20.87
CA SER A 285 0.96 -26.52 20.38
C SER A 285 1.04 -28.04 20.28
N PRO A 286 1.79 -28.57 19.29
CA PRO A 286 2.00 -30.00 19.15
C PRO A 286 3.04 -30.51 20.15
N ILE A 287 2.90 -31.77 20.54
CA ILE A 287 3.96 -32.56 21.19
C ILE A 287 4.51 -33.56 20.18
N VAL A 288 5.75 -33.34 19.75
CA VAL A 288 6.52 -34.23 18.90
C VAL A 288 7.12 -35.33 19.76
N LEU A 289 6.78 -36.59 19.47
CA LEU A 289 7.37 -37.74 20.14
C LEU A 289 8.72 -38.06 19.52
N VAL A 290 9.74 -38.18 20.37
CA VAL A 290 11.10 -38.62 20.01
C VAL A 290 11.51 -39.81 20.89
N ASN A 291 12.61 -40.48 20.55
CA ASN A 291 13.19 -41.53 21.39
C ASN A 291 14.69 -41.37 21.54
N SER A 292 15.30 -42.13 22.43
CA SER A 292 16.75 -42.08 22.69
C SER A 292 17.62 -42.39 21.47
N ALA A 293 17.07 -43.03 20.43
CA ALA A 293 17.74 -43.33 19.18
C ALA A 293 17.57 -42.24 18.11
N THR A 294 16.79 -41.19 18.38
CA THR A 294 16.56 -40.08 17.45
C THR A 294 17.80 -39.20 17.41
N THR A 295 18.63 -39.38 16.39
CA THR A 295 19.90 -38.66 16.20
C THR A 295 19.90 -37.74 14.98
N GLY A 296 18.86 -37.82 14.14
CA GLY A 296 18.68 -37.02 12.94
C GLY A 296 17.72 -35.83 13.14
N PRO A 297 17.46 -35.04 12.08
CA PRO A 297 16.45 -33.99 12.12
C PRO A 297 15.07 -34.58 12.44
N LEU A 298 14.18 -33.73 12.96
CA LEU A 298 12.77 -34.10 13.10
C LEU A 298 12.16 -34.48 11.74
N PRO A 299 11.08 -35.28 11.71
CA PRO A 299 10.41 -35.64 10.46
C PRO A 299 10.14 -34.43 9.57
N ALA A 300 10.38 -34.56 8.27
CA ALA A 300 10.29 -33.44 7.31
C ALA A 300 8.89 -32.82 7.28
N ASP A 301 7.83 -33.64 7.39
CA ASP A 301 6.46 -33.12 7.36
C ASP A 301 6.09 -32.35 8.63
N VAL A 302 6.78 -32.58 9.75
CA VAL A 302 6.61 -31.78 10.98
C VAL A 302 7.49 -30.54 10.93
N SER A 303 8.77 -30.71 10.61
CA SER A 303 9.76 -29.62 10.63
C SER A 303 9.49 -28.54 9.58
N LYS A 304 8.88 -28.89 8.43
CA LYS A 304 8.46 -27.90 7.42
C LYS A 304 7.40 -26.93 7.92
N GLU A 305 6.70 -27.23 9.02
CA GLU A 305 5.70 -26.34 9.63
C GLU A 305 6.35 -25.30 10.55
N PHE A 306 7.62 -25.48 10.90
CA PHE A 306 8.33 -24.54 11.76
C PHE A 306 8.63 -23.25 10.98
N ARG A 307 8.64 -22.12 11.68
CA ARG A 307 8.92 -20.81 11.10
C ARG A 307 9.99 -20.12 11.93
N TYR A 308 10.58 -19.06 11.39
CA TYR A 308 11.55 -18.29 12.15
C TYR A 308 10.89 -17.73 13.42
N GLY A 309 11.43 -18.09 14.58
CA GLY A 309 10.87 -17.74 15.88
C GLY A 309 10.11 -18.85 16.59
N THR A 310 9.79 -19.97 15.91
CA THR A 310 9.29 -21.20 16.56
C THR A 310 10.20 -21.57 17.73
N GLN A 311 9.61 -21.70 18.91
CA GLN A 311 10.32 -22.09 20.13
C GLN A 311 10.20 -23.59 20.33
N VAL A 312 11.35 -24.26 20.43
CA VAL A 312 11.38 -25.70 20.70
C VAL A 312 11.64 -25.92 22.19
N ILE A 313 10.75 -26.66 22.84
CA ILE A 313 10.80 -26.91 24.29
C ILE A 313 10.90 -28.41 24.55
N GLY A 314 11.91 -28.84 25.30
CA GLY A 314 12.02 -30.23 25.72
C GLY A 314 11.19 -30.52 26.96
N LEU A 315 10.47 -31.64 26.99
CA LEU A 315 9.80 -32.17 28.18
C LEU A 315 10.59 -33.37 28.70
N GLY A 316 11.26 -33.17 29.83
CA GLY A 316 12.16 -34.15 30.43
C GLY A 316 13.65 -33.80 30.28
N GLY A 317 14.47 -34.44 31.11
CA GLY A 317 15.93 -34.23 31.15
C GLY A 317 16.68 -35.01 30.06
N SER A 318 18.02 -34.86 30.05
CA SER A 318 18.91 -35.57 29.12
C SER A 318 18.89 -37.10 29.23
N GLY A 319 18.32 -37.65 30.31
CA GLY A 319 18.10 -39.09 30.46
C GLY A 319 16.95 -39.65 29.61
N VAL A 320 16.06 -38.79 29.10
CA VAL A 320 14.90 -39.20 28.27
C VAL A 320 14.84 -38.50 26.91
N LEU A 321 15.43 -37.31 26.78
CA LEU A 321 15.61 -36.64 25.50
C LEU A 321 17.03 -36.86 24.96
N PRO A 322 17.20 -37.22 23.67
CA PRO A 322 18.52 -37.34 23.06
C PRO A 322 19.33 -36.06 23.14
N GLU A 323 20.65 -36.21 23.27
CA GLU A 323 21.58 -35.09 23.16
C GLU A 323 21.46 -34.42 21.78
N GLY A 324 21.47 -33.09 21.74
CA GLY A 324 21.43 -32.32 20.50
C GLY A 324 20.06 -32.23 19.81
N ILE A 325 19.04 -33.00 20.20
CA ILE A 325 17.74 -33.01 19.51
C ILE A 325 17.06 -31.64 19.52
N LEU A 326 17.17 -30.90 20.63
CA LEU A 326 16.61 -29.55 20.75
C LEU A 326 17.32 -28.57 19.81
N THR A 327 18.63 -28.73 19.63
CA THR A 327 19.42 -27.93 18.69
C THR A 327 19.01 -28.24 17.26
N LEU A 328 18.87 -29.51 16.89
CA LEU A 328 18.44 -29.93 15.56
C LEU A 328 17.03 -29.44 15.23
N ALA A 329 16.10 -29.58 16.19
CA ALA A 329 14.75 -29.08 16.05
C ALA A 329 14.69 -27.54 15.94
N GLN A 330 15.52 -26.83 16.71
CA GLN A 330 15.58 -25.37 16.61
C GLN A 330 16.20 -24.91 15.27
N GLN A 331 17.17 -25.64 14.73
CA GLN A 331 17.73 -25.38 13.41
C GLN A 331 16.69 -25.55 12.30
N ALA A 332 15.76 -26.49 12.45
CA ALA A 332 14.67 -26.69 11.49
C ALA A 332 13.72 -25.50 11.37
N ALA A 333 13.62 -24.63 12.38
CA ALA A 333 12.86 -23.38 12.31
C ALA A 333 13.48 -22.33 11.36
N GLY A 334 14.68 -22.61 10.83
CA GLY A 334 15.41 -21.74 9.92
C GLY A 334 16.16 -20.61 10.63
N THR A 335 17.13 -20.05 9.92
CA THR A 335 17.89 -18.88 10.37
C THR A 335 17.78 -17.75 9.36
N VAL A 336 17.89 -16.50 9.81
CA VAL A 336 17.92 -15.34 8.92
C VAL A 336 19.27 -15.31 8.20
N VAL A 337 19.24 -15.30 6.87
CA VAL A 337 20.42 -15.24 5.99
C VAL A 337 20.65 -13.83 5.46
N SER A 338 19.59 -13.10 5.13
CA SER A 338 19.69 -11.70 4.71
C SER A 338 18.38 -10.96 4.99
N VAL A 339 18.47 -9.63 5.05
CA VAL A 339 17.34 -8.74 5.29
C VAL A 339 17.42 -7.61 4.29
N GLN A 340 16.32 -7.32 3.58
CA GLN A 340 16.31 -6.21 2.66
C GLN A 340 16.18 -4.88 3.43
N PRO A 341 16.99 -3.85 3.09
CA PRO A 341 16.81 -2.53 3.67
C PRO A 341 15.43 -1.98 3.34
N VAL A 342 14.78 -1.35 4.32
CA VAL A 342 13.51 -0.65 4.12
C VAL A 342 13.73 0.85 3.94
N SER A 343 12.91 1.53 3.14
CA SER A 343 12.98 2.99 2.97
C SER A 343 11.81 3.66 3.68
N VAL A 344 12.09 4.66 4.52
CA VAL A 344 11.09 5.38 5.32
C VAL A 344 11.24 6.87 5.09
N THR A 345 10.14 7.57 4.78
CA THR A 345 10.16 9.03 4.57
C THR A 345 9.40 9.73 5.69
N THR A 346 9.99 10.78 6.25
CA THR A 346 9.34 11.68 7.22
C THR A 346 9.58 13.15 6.84
N LYS A 347 8.84 14.07 7.45
CA LYS A 347 9.07 15.51 7.32
C LYS A 347 10.04 16.00 8.39
N ALA A 348 10.79 17.05 8.10
CA ALA A 348 11.63 17.72 9.09
C ALA A 348 10.81 18.09 10.34
N GLY A 349 11.30 17.73 11.52
CA GLY A 349 10.65 17.90 12.81
C GLY A 349 9.60 16.84 13.16
N GLN A 350 9.29 15.88 12.28
CA GLN A 350 8.37 14.78 12.55
C GLN A 350 9.11 13.46 12.75
N ALA A 351 8.85 12.79 13.88
CA ALA A 351 9.48 11.51 14.18
C ALA A 351 9.11 10.45 13.11
N PRO A 352 10.09 9.70 12.58
CA PRO A 352 9.85 8.68 11.58
C PRO A 352 9.10 7.48 12.19
N VAL A 353 8.14 6.94 11.45
CA VAL A 353 7.42 5.71 11.82
C VAL A 353 8.11 4.52 11.17
N LEU A 354 8.81 3.72 11.96
CA LEU A 354 9.54 2.54 11.49
C LEU A 354 8.62 1.30 11.49
N PRO A 355 8.75 0.39 10.51
CA PRO A 355 7.89 -0.78 10.41
C PRO A 355 8.19 -1.79 11.52
N ALA A 356 7.16 -2.39 12.12
CA ALA A 356 7.35 -3.40 13.17
C ALA A 356 8.01 -4.70 12.69
N THR A 357 7.95 -4.97 11.38
CA THR A 357 8.55 -6.15 10.75
C THR A 357 9.27 -5.80 9.45
N VAL A 358 10.25 -6.61 9.06
CA VAL A 358 10.95 -6.51 7.77
C VAL A 358 10.97 -7.87 7.07
N ALA A 359 11.02 -7.86 5.74
CA ALA A 359 11.18 -9.08 4.96
C ALA A 359 12.63 -9.60 5.07
N ALA A 360 12.77 -10.85 5.49
CA ALA A 360 14.04 -11.54 5.62
C ALA A 360 14.05 -12.82 4.78
N THR A 361 15.19 -13.10 4.15
CA THR A 361 15.44 -14.38 3.48
C THR A 361 15.99 -15.38 4.50
N MET A 362 15.37 -16.55 4.55
CA MET A 362 15.68 -17.63 5.48
C MET A 362 16.67 -18.63 4.88
N SER A 363 17.24 -19.49 5.74
CA SER A 363 18.21 -20.53 5.34
C SER A 363 17.64 -21.60 4.42
N ASP A 364 16.31 -21.75 4.37
CA ASP A 364 15.61 -22.63 3.43
C ASP A 364 15.30 -21.94 2.08
N GLY A 365 15.74 -20.69 1.90
CA GLY A 365 15.49 -19.87 0.72
C GLY A 365 14.13 -19.16 0.70
N THR A 366 13.26 -19.40 1.68
CA THR A 366 11.96 -18.72 1.78
C THR A 366 12.12 -17.28 2.26
N THR A 367 11.09 -16.45 2.04
CA THR A 367 11.02 -15.09 2.60
C THR A 367 9.96 -15.05 3.69
N GLN A 368 10.30 -14.50 4.86
CA GLN A 368 9.35 -14.31 5.95
C GLN A 368 9.47 -12.90 6.55
N ASN A 369 8.39 -12.38 7.11
CA ASN A 369 8.40 -11.12 7.85
C ASN A 369 8.86 -11.38 9.28
N VAL A 370 9.99 -10.80 9.68
CA VAL A 370 10.55 -10.91 11.02
C VAL A 370 10.35 -9.64 11.81
N ALA A 371 10.04 -9.76 13.10
CA ALA A 371 9.93 -8.63 14.00
C ALA A 371 11.28 -7.93 14.18
N VAL A 372 11.26 -6.59 14.21
CA VAL A 372 12.46 -5.75 14.39
C VAL A 372 12.26 -4.81 15.56
N THR A 373 13.26 -4.77 16.44
CA THR A 373 13.37 -3.74 17.47
C THR A 373 14.35 -2.69 16.98
N TRP A 374 13.84 -1.54 16.53
CA TRP A 374 14.67 -0.46 16.01
C TRP A 374 15.40 0.29 17.12
N ALA A 375 16.63 0.73 16.84
CA ALA A 375 17.30 1.70 17.68
C ALA A 375 16.47 3.00 17.76
N SER A 376 16.45 3.63 18.94
CA SER A 376 15.77 4.91 19.14
C SER A 376 16.35 5.98 18.22
N VAL A 377 15.49 6.71 17.51
CA VAL A 377 15.90 7.82 16.63
C VAL A 377 15.84 9.14 17.38
N ASP A 378 16.98 9.80 17.58
CA ASP A 378 17.06 11.10 18.23
C ASP A 378 16.40 12.21 17.38
N ALA A 379 15.71 13.14 18.04
CA ALA A 379 15.04 14.27 17.41
C ALA A 379 15.97 15.20 16.61
N SER A 380 17.24 15.30 17.02
CA SER A 380 18.21 16.11 16.28
C SER A 380 18.46 15.60 14.86
N VAL A 381 18.30 14.28 14.64
CA VAL A 381 18.63 13.61 13.38
C VAL A 381 17.57 13.87 12.31
N TYR A 382 16.33 14.14 12.69
CA TYR A 382 15.24 14.48 11.77
C TYR A 382 14.75 15.93 11.88
N ALA A 383 15.53 16.81 12.53
CA ALA A 383 15.20 18.23 12.63
C ALA A 383 15.31 18.98 11.29
N ALA A 384 16.13 18.50 10.36
CA ALA A 384 16.37 19.11 9.05
C ALA A 384 16.35 18.06 7.92
N PRO A 385 16.15 18.48 6.65
CA PRO A 385 16.17 17.56 5.51
C PRO A 385 17.52 16.85 5.35
N GLY A 386 17.49 15.58 4.98
CA GLY A 386 18.68 14.75 4.85
C GLY A 386 18.35 13.26 4.78
N THR A 387 19.39 12.42 4.70
CA THR A 387 19.27 10.97 4.73
C THR A 387 20.15 10.37 5.82
N PHE A 388 19.66 9.33 6.48
CA PHE A 388 20.44 8.59 7.47
C PHE A 388 19.93 7.15 7.59
N VAL A 389 20.72 6.27 8.20
CA VAL A 389 20.38 4.86 8.37
C VAL A 389 20.13 4.56 9.84
N VAL A 390 19.04 3.87 10.12
CA VAL A 390 18.73 3.33 11.46
C VAL A 390 18.90 1.83 11.40
N SER A 391 19.64 1.27 12.38
CA SER A 391 19.78 -0.16 12.53
C SER A 391 18.73 -0.71 13.49
N GLY A 392 18.23 -1.91 13.21
CA GLY A 392 17.29 -2.63 14.05
C GLY A 392 17.76 -4.04 14.38
N ASP A 393 17.44 -4.47 15.60
CA ASP A 393 17.75 -5.79 16.11
C ASP A 393 16.65 -6.79 15.74
N ILE A 394 17.06 -7.95 15.25
CA ILE A 394 16.17 -9.10 15.01
C ILE A 394 16.47 -10.15 16.06
N ALA A 395 15.44 -10.54 16.84
CA ALA A 395 15.59 -11.52 17.90
C ALA A 395 16.08 -12.86 17.33
N ARG A 396 17.11 -13.47 17.95
CA ARG A 396 17.75 -14.73 17.49
C ARG A 396 18.49 -14.61 16.16
N SER A 397 18.93 -13.41 15.78
CA SER A 397 19.83 -13.22 14.63
C SER A 397 20.99 -12.29 14.98
N ALA A 398 22.17 -12.59 14.44
CA ALA A 398 23.29 -11.65 14.41
C ALA A 398 23.13 -10.59 13.31
N ILE A 399 22.29 -10.86 12.31
CA ILE A 399 22.00 -9.94 11.19
C ILE A 399 21.08 -8.84 11.69
N LYS A 400 21.44 -7.60 11.38
CA LYS A 400 20.67 -6.40 11.71
C LYS A 400 19.77 -6.02 10.52
N ALA A 401 18.58 -5.53 10.83
CA ALA A 401 17.77 -4.81 9.85
C ALA A 401 18.32 -3.40 9.66
N THR A 402 18.10 -2.83 8.47
CA THR A 402 18.47 -1.45 8.15
C THR A 402 17.28 -0.71 7.57
N ALA A 403 17.03 0.50 8.07
CA ALA A 403 16.05 1.43 7.52
C ALA A 403 16.80 2.65 6.98
N ASN A 404 16.61 2.95 5.70
CA ASN A 404 17.08 4.15 5.03
C ASN A 404 16.03 5.24 5.22
N LEU A 405 16.30 6.21 6.09
CA LEU A 405 15.40 7.31 6.37
C LEU A 405 15.69 8.49 5.47
N VAL A 406 14.62 9.06 4.90
CA VAL A 406 14.65 10.29 4.12
C VAL A 406 13.81 11.34 4.83
N VAL A 407 14.46 12.41 5.30
CA VAL A 407 13.79 13.57 5.87
C VAL A 407 13.59 14.59 4.78
N THR A 408 12.33 14.90 4.50
CA THR A 408 11.94 15.88 3.49
C THR A 408 11.73 17.24 4.11
N GLY A 409 12.09 18.29 3.37
CA GLY A 409 11.79 19.67 3.75
C GLY A 409 10.31 20.01 3.59
N SER A 410 9.92 21.19 4.08
CA SER A 410 8.62 21.78 3.75
C SER A 410 8.51 21.98 2.23
N ALA A 411 7.32 21.76 1.68
CA ALA A 411 7.07 22.05 0.26
C ALA A 411 7.40 23.54 -0.03
N PRO A 412 8.05 23.85 -1.16
CA PRO A 412 8.37 25.22 -1.51
C PRO A 412 7.08 26.03 -1.66
N THR A 413 7.08 27.25 -1.13
CA THR A 413 5.92 28.16 -1.19
C THR A 413 6.08 29.17 -2.31
N VAL A 414 4.98 29.66 -2.88
CA VAL A 414 5.03 30.73 -3.88
C VAL A 414 5.55 32.02 -3.22
N THR A 415 6.60 32.60 -3.79
CA THR A 415 7.26 33.84 -3.31
C THR A 415 7.16 35.00 -4.29
N GLY A 416 6.85 34.76 -5.56
CA GLY A 416 6.68 35.80 -6.57
C GLY A 416 5.69 35.42 -7.67
N LEU A 417 4.93 36.41 -8.14
CA LEU A 417 4.02 36.30 -9.28
C LEU A 417 4.25 37.52 -10.20
N PRO A 418 4.60 37.33 -11.49
CA PRO A 418 4.76 38.45 -12.42
C PRO A 418 3.39 39.03 -12.81
N PRO A 419 3.27 40.36 -13.02
CA PRO A 419 2.07 40.95 -13.59
C PRO A 419 1.93 40.56 -15.06
N VAL A 420 0.69 40.42 -15.54
CA VAL A 420 0.39 40.14 -16.95
C VAL A 420 -0.36 41.31 -17.59
N SER A 421 -0.10 41.57 -18.87
CA SER A 421 -0.79 42.61 -19.65
C SER A 421 -1.65 41.97 -20.72
N ILE A 422 -2.92 42.37 -20.79
CA ILE A 422 -3.93 41.80 -21.69
C ILE A 422 -4.56 42.95 -22.48
N THR A 423 -4.79 42.75 -23.77
CA THR A 423 -5.47 43.73 -24.62
C THR A 423 -6.83 43.18 -25.05
N THR A 424 -7.85 44.02 -25.07
CA THR A 424 -9.15 43.71 -25.69
C THR A 424 -9.69 44.97 -26.38
N THR A 425 -10.74 44.82 -27.18
CA THR A 425 -11.43 45.94 -27.84
C THR A 425 -12.73 46.27 -27.11
N VAL A 426 -13.23 47.49 -27.31
CA VAL A 426 -14.51 47.93 -26.75
C VAL A 426 -15.62 46.91 -27.05
N GLY A 427 -16.35 46.51 -26.01
CA GLY A 427 -17.47 45.57 -26.10
C GLY A 427 -17.07 44.08 -25.99
N ASN A 428 -15.78 43.75 -26.03
CA ASN A 428 -15.31 42.35 -25.99
C ASN A 428 -14.67 41.99 -24.64
N PRO A 429 -15.08 40.87 -24.00
CA PRO A 429 -14.50 40.44 -22.74
C PRO A 429 -13.01 40.09 -22.90
N PRO A 430 -12.14 40.48 -21.96
CA PRO A 430 -10.73 40.11 -22.00
C PRO A 430 -10.54 38.62 -21.69
N VAL A 431 -9.62 37.97 -22.41
CA VAL A 431 -9.24 36.56 -22.19
C VAL A 431 -8.08 36.52 -21.19
N LEU A 432 -8.30 35.98 -20.00
CA LEU A 432 -7.30 35.90 -18.94
C LEU A 432 -6.62 34.51 -18.91
N PRO A 433 -5.31 34.42 -18.66
CA PRO A 433 -4.59 33.13 -18.68
C PRO A 433 -4.99 32.24 -17.49
N THR A 434 -5.13 30.94 -17.68
CA THR A 434 -5.55 30.01 -16.60
C THR A 434 -4.41 29.62 -15.65
N THR A 435 -3.15 29.87 -16.05
CA THR A 435 -1.94 29.62 -15.25
C THR A 435 -0.96 30.79 -15.34
N LEU A 436 -0.07 30.90 -14.34
CA LEU A 436 1.05 31.85 -14.31
C LEU A 436 2.33 31.13 -13.91
N THR A 437 3.48 31.60 -14.42
CA THR A 437 4.78 31.15 -13.93
C THR A 437 5.13 31.86 -12.62
N ALA A 438 5.13 31.13 -11.52
CA ALA A 438 5.46 31.62 -10.19
C ALA A 438 6.92 31.33 -9.80
N THR A 439 7.50 32.21 -8.99
CA THR A 439 8.79 31.97 -8.34
C THR A 439 8.56 31.30 -6.99
N MET A 440 9.17 30.14 -6.77
CA MET A 440 9.05 29.32 -5.58
C MET A 440 10.14 29.68 -4.54
N SER A 441 9.93 29.36 -3.26
CA SER A 441 10.86 29.69 -2.17
C SER A 441 12.23 29.03 -2.27
N ASN A 442 12.35 27.99 -3.10
CA ASN A 442 13.61 27.34 -3.45
C ASN A 442 14.31 27.96 -4.69
N GLY A 443 13.76 29.05 -5.25
CA GLY A 443 14.27 29.74 -6.43
C GLY A 443 13.83 29.13 -7.78
N ALA A 444 13.07 28.02 -7.77
CA ALA A 444 12.53 27.43 -8.99
C ALA A 444 11.37 28.24 -9.58
N SER A 445 11.15 28.11 -10.88
CA SER A 445 9.98 28.66 -11.58
C SER A 445 9.00 27.53 -11.87
N GLU A 446 7.75 27.65 -11.41
CA GLU A 446 6.71 26.62 -11.59
C GLU A 446 5.41 27.23 -12.14
N SER A 447 4.67 26.47 -12.95
CA SER A 447 3.35 26.89 -13.44
C SER A 447 2.30 26.65 -12.36
N VAL A 448 1.60 27.70 -11.95
CA VAL A 448 0.54 27.66 -10.93
C VAL A 448 -0.79 28.09 -11.52
N ALA A 449 -1.86 27.38 -11.17
CA ALA A 449 -3.21 27.76 -11.57
C ALA A 449 -3.65 29.06 -10.89
N VAL A 450 -4.34 29.92 -11.64
CA VAL A 450 -4.83 31.20 -11.13
C VAL A 450 -6.35 31.31 -11.35
N ALA A 451 -7.07 31.69 -10.29
CA ALA A 451 -8.49 31.97 -10.34
C ALA A 451 -8.71 33.48 -10.37
N TRP A 452 -9.07 34.02 -11.54
CA TRP A 452 -9.32 35.45 -11.71
C TRP A 452 -10.69 35.88 -11.17
N SER A 453 -10.77 37.11 -10.70
CA SER A 453 -12.05 37.76 -10.40
C SER A 453 -12.87 37.94 -11.68
N ALA A 454 -14.20 37.84 -11.58
CA ALA A 454 -15.08 38.04 -12.72
C ALA A 454 -14.94 39.48 -13.27
N VAL A 455 -14.86 39.59 -14.60
CA VAL A 455 -14.80 40.87 -15.30
C VAL A 455 -16.21 41.23 -15.77
N SER A 456 -16.73 42.37 -15.33
CA SER A 456 -18.06 42.84 -15.72
C SER A 456 -18.04 43.46 -17.13
N PRO A 457 -19.10 43.27 -17.94
CA PRO A 457 -19.25 43.94 -19.25
C PRO A 457 -19.07 45.45 -19.25
N SER A 458 -19.43 46.12 -18.15
CA SER A 458 -19.24 47.56 -17.98
C SER A 458 -17.76 48.00 -18.01
N GLN A 459 -16.84 47.13 -17.59
CA GLN A 459 -15.41 47.47 -17.48
C GLN A 459 -14.70 47.56 -18.83
N TYR A 460 -15.26 46.94 -19.87
CA TYR A 460 -14.72 46.96 -21.23
C TYR A 460 -15.69 47.59 -22.24
N ALA A 461 -16.70 48.32 -21.77
CA ALA A 461 -17.65 49.05 -22.60
C ALA A 461 -17.07 50.35 -23.21
N SER A 462 -15.86 50.75 -22.83
CA SER A 462 -15.18 51.95 -23.34
C SER A 462 -13.67 51.75 -23.30
N ALA A 463 -12.94 52.47 -24.15
CA ALA A 463 -11.48 52.40 -24.18
C ALA A 463 -10.88 52.92 -22.87
N GLY A 464 -9.80 52.29 -22.41
CA GLY A 464 -9.17 52.58 -21.11
C GLY A 464 -8.48 51.35 -20.53
N THR A 465 -7.88 51.47 -19.35
CA THR A 465 -7.17 50.37 -18.69
C THR A 465 -7.81 50.07 -17.34
N PHE A 466 -7.93 48.79 -16.98
CA PHE A 466 -8.36 48.34 -15.66
C PHE A 466 -7.57 47.12 -15.19
N VAL A 467 -7.60 46.85 -13.88
CA VAL A 467 -6.89 45.72 -13.27
C VAL A 467 -7.86 44.63 -12.87
N VAL A 468 -7.48 43.37 -13.14
CA VAL A 468 -8.16 42.17 -12.65
C VAL A 468 -7.22 41.45 -11.68
N VAL A 469 -7.74 41.15 -10.49
CA VAL A 469 -6.98 40.43 -9.46
C VAL A 469 -7.32 38.94 -9.47
N GLY A 470 -6.30 38.10 -9.32
CA GLY A 470 -6.43 36.65 -9.28
C GLY A 470 -5.87 36.05 -7.99
N ARG A 471 -6.39 34.88 -7.60
CA ARG A 471 -5.94 34.10 -6.44
C ARG A 471 -5.22 32.84 -6.89
N VAL A 472 -4.11 32.51 -6.22
CA VAL A 472 -3.38 31.25 -6.36
C VAL A 472 -3.61 30.41 -5.10
N ALA A 473 -4.09 29.17 -5.26
CA ALA A 473 -4.39 28.30 -4.13
C ALA A 473 -3.13 28.00 -3.30
N GLY A 474 -3.23 28.09 -1.97
CA GLY A 474 -2.11 27.85 -1.06
C GLY A 474 -1.09 29.01 -0.95
N SER A 475 -1.34 30.15 -1.60
CA SER A 475 -0.52 31.36 -1.51
C SER A 475 -1.31 32.53 -0.91
N THR A 476 -0.60 33.43 -0.20
CA THR A 476 -1.14 34.72 0.24
C THR A 476 -0.94 35.83 -0.79
N LEU A 477 -0.18 35.58 -1.86
CA LEU A 477 0.07 36.54 -2.93
C LEU A 477 -1.10 36.61 -3.93
N THR A 478 -1.36 37.81 -4.44
CA THR A 478 -2.39 38.07 -5.46
C THR A 478 -1.76 38.23 -6.83
N ALA A 479 -2.31 37.54 -7.84
CA ALA A 479 -1.95 37.76 -9.23
C ALA A 479 -2.61 39.04 -9.77
N ILE A 480 -1.92 39.75 -10.67
CA ILE A 480 -2.37 41.02 -11.24
C ILE A 480 -2.36 40.94 -12.76
N ALA A 481 -3.52 41.14 -13.38
CA ALA A 481 -3.65 41.34 -14.83
C ALA A 481 -4.05 42.79 -15.11
N THR A 482 -3.29 43.48 -15.95
CA THR A 482 -3.63 44.81 -16.45
C THR A 482 -4.28 44.66 -17.81
N VAL A 483 -5.57 44.98 -17.92
CA VAL A 483 -6.35 44.89 -19.15
C VAL A 483 -6.45 46.27 -19.79
N THR A 484 -6.01 46.38 -21.05
CA THR A 484 -6.13 47.59 -21.87
C THR A 484 -7.22 47.37 -22.92
N VAL A 485 -8.22 48.24 -22.91
CA VAL A 485 -9.34 48.30 -23.86
C VAL A 485 -9.03 49.36 -24.90
N THR A 486 -8.90 49.00 -26.16
CA THR A 486 -8.62 49.93 -27.26
C THR A 486 -9.90 50.30 -28.01
N ALA A 487 -9.99 51.55 -28.48
CA ALA A 487 -11.05 51.99 -29.38
C ALA A 487 -10.85 51.31 -30.75
N GLY A 488 -11.89 50.69 -31.29
CA GLY A 488 -11.81 50.07 -32.61
C GLY A 488 -11.48 51.14 -33.67
N THR A 489 -10.39 50.95 -34.41
CA THR A 489 -10.07 51.77 -35.58
C THR A 489 -10.73 51.17 -36.82
N ASP A 490 -11.47 51.98 -37.57
CA ASP A 490 -12.05 51.60 -38.86
C ASP A 490 -10.93 51.36 -39.90
N MET A 491 -10.91 50.19 -40.53
CA MET A 491 -10.01 49.83 -41.64
C MET A 491 -10.79 49.15 -42.76
N TYR A 492 -10.49 49.51 -44.01
CA TYR A 492 -11.12 49.00 -45.24
C TYR A 492 -10.57 47.62 -45.67
N TYR A 493 -11.44 46.79 -46.26
CA TYR A 493 -11.28 45.34 -46.53
C TYR A 493 -10.43 45.00 -47.78
N GLY A 494 -9.79 43.82 -47.77
CA GLY A 494 -8.93 43.27 -48.84
C GLY A 494 -9.63 42.25 -49.77
N SER A 495 -8.91 41.90 -50.85
CA SER A 495 -9.37 41.22 -52.07
C SER A 495 -9.65 39.71 -52.00
N ASP A 496 -10.77 39.28 -52.62
CA ASP A 496 -11.16 37.90 -52.97
C ASP A 496 -10.05 37.07 -53.61
N SER A 497 -10.04 35.79 -53.29
CA SER A 497 -9.44 34.75 -54.10
C SER A 497 -10.27 34.55 -55.36
N GLY A 498 -9.98 35.30 -56.42
CA GLY A 498 -10.78 35.31 -57.65
C GLY A 498 -11.01 33.93 -58.27
N THR A 499 -12.07 33.23 -57.87
CA THR A 499 -12.60 32.10 -58.64
C THR A 499 -13.56 32.68 -59.67
N GLY A 500 -13.03 32.95 -60.87
CA GLY A 500 -13.87 33.23 -62.03
C GLY A 500 -14.97 32.17 -62.17
N SER A 501 -16.10 32.58 -62.74
CA SER A 501 -17.41 31.93 -62.84
C SER A 501 -17.50 30.50 -63.43
N ALA A 502 -16.47 29.68 -63.34
CA ALA A 502 -16.49 28.30 -63.82
C ALA A 502 -17.14 27.40 -62.77
N ALA A 503 -18.13 26.63 -63.23
CA ALA A 503 -18.90 25.68 -62.45
C ALA A 503 -18.02 24.53 -61.93
N PHE A 504 -17.39 24.72 -60.78
CA PHE A 504 -16.68 23.66 -60.05
C PHE A 504 -17.60 23.04 -58.98
N ALA A 505 -17.47 21.73 -58.77
CA ALA A 505 -18.21 20.98 -57.77
C ALA A 505 -17.94 21.52 -56.35
N GLN A 506 -19.01 21.67 -55.57
CA GLN A 506 -19.18 22.61 -54.45
C GLN A 506 -18.68 22.11 -53.08
N ASP A 507 -17.50 21.49 -53.02
CA ASP A 507 -17.11 20.80 -51.79
C ASP A 507 -16.45 21.71 -50.72
N PHE A 508 -15.70 22.75 -51.08
CA PHE A 508 -15.15 23.68 -50.08
C PHE A 508 -14.92 25.12 -50.57
N TYR A 509 -14.78 26.08 -49.64
CA TYR A 509 -14.50 27.52 -49.85
C TYR A 509 -13.44 28.02 -48.86
N ILE A 510 -12.54 28.90 -49.28
CA ILE A 510 -11.53 29.57 -48.44
C ILE A 510 -11.75 31.08 -48.56
N GLY A 511 -11.96 31.79 -47.45
CA GLY A 511 -12.26 33.23 -47.47
C GLY A 511 -11.42 34.05 -46.49
N GLN A 512 -11.11 35.30 -46.86
CA GLN A 512 -10.21 36.16 -46.08
C GLN A 512 -10.89 36.55 -44.78
N LEU A 513 -10.18 36.34 -43.69
CA LEU A 513 -10.47 36.89 -42.39
C LEU A 513 -9.76 38.24 -42.29
N GLY A 514 -10.46 39.23 -41.74
CA GLY A 514 -9.94 40.58 -41.57
C GLY A 514 -10.45 41.22 -40.28
N TYR A 515 -9.93 42.40 -39.95
CA TYR A 515 -10.39 43.22 -38.83
C TYR A 515 -11.65 44.02 -39.23
N GLY A 516 -12.56 44.27 -38.28
CA GLY A 516 -13.71 45.14 -38.54
C GLY A 516 -14.63 45.33 -37.34
N THR A 517 -15.57 46.28 -37.47
CA THR A 517 -16.60 46.63 -36.47
C THR A 517 -17.99 46.09 -36.82
N HIS A 518 -18.14 45.42 -37.96
CA HIS A 518 -19.39 44.85 -38.49
C HIS A 518 -19.19 43.39 -38.94
N GLU A 519 -20.22 42.56 -38.88
CA GLU A 519 -20.20 41.14 -39.31
C GLU A 519 -20.44 41.04 -40.84
N HIS A 520 -19.45 40.57 -41.63
CA HIS A 520 -19.42 40.63 -43.12
C HIS A 520 -19.71 39.30 -43.84
N PHE A 521 -20.20 38.30 -43.12
CA PHE A 521 -20.46 36.96 -43.66
C PHE A 521 -21.92 36.74 -44.08
N ASP A 522 -22.71 37.81 -44.25
CA ASP A 522 -24.11 37.76 -44.66
C ASP A 522 -24.23 37.56 -46.19
N PRO A 523 -24.98 36.55 -46.69
CA PRO A 523 -25.24 36.36 -48.11
C PRO A 523 -25.98 37.52 -48.82
N GLY A 524 -26.48 38.54 -48.11
CA GLY A 524 -27.22 39.68 -48.66
C GLY A 524 -26.44 40.99 -48.86
N SER A 525 -25.19 41.11 -48.40
CA SER A 525 -24.45 42.40 -48.37
C SER A 525 -23.71 42.78 -49.66
N GLY A 526 -24.03 42.16 -50.79
CA GLY A 526 -23.73 42.63 -52.15
C GLY A 526 -22.34 43.26 -52.36
N GLY A 527 -21.30 42.44 -52.53
CA GLY A 527 -20.21 42.77 -53.44
C GLY A 527 -20.58 42.21 -54.80
N ASP A 528 -20.73 43.07 -55.79
CA ASP A 528 -20.90 42.66 -57.17
C ASP A 528 -19.63 41.96 -57.67
N ASP A 529 -19.78 41.05 -58.64
CA ASP A 529 -18.70 40.40 -59.39
C ASP A 529 -17.87 41.41 -60.24
N SER A 530 -17.79 42.69 -59.85
CA SER A 530 -17.17 43.77 -60.61
C SER A 530 -15.80 44.20 -60.05
N GLY A 531 -14.91 43.22 -59.83
CA GLY A 531 -13.47 43.45 -59.86
C GLY A 531 -12.84 44.14 -58.65
N GLY A 532 -13.55 44.33 -57.54
CA GLY A 532 -12.97 44.67 -56.23
C GLY A 532 -13.08 43.45 -55.33
N GLY A 533 -11.95 42.81 -55.01
CA GLY A 533 -12.03 41.57 -54.26
C GLY A 533 -12.66 41.77 -52.87
N TYR A 534 -13.69 40.98 -52.56
CA TYR A 534 -14.30 40.90 -51.23
C TYR A 534 -14.85 39.48 -51.01
N PHE A 535 -15.06 39.08 -49.76
CA PHE A 535 -15.56 37.73 -49.38
C PHE A 535 -16.85 37.35 -50.14
N ASN A 536 -16.84 36.23 -50.86
CA ASN A 536 -17.95 35.79 -51.71
C ASN A 536 -18.97 34.95 -50.92
N GLY A 537 -19.96 35.62 -50.32
CA GLY A 537 -21.02 34.96 -49.55
C GLY A 537 -21.87 33.96 -50.36
N SER A 538 -21.99 34.16 -51.68
CA SER A 538 -22.74 33.25 -52.56
C SER A 538 -22.00 31.95 -52.87
N GLY A 539 -20.67 32.02 -52.97
CA GLY A 539 -19.78 30.87 -53.09
C GLY A 539 -19.69 30.10 -51.77
N ALA A 540 -19.52 30.82 -50.65
CA ALA A 540 -19.50 30.25 -49.30
C ALA A 540 -20.81 29.50 -48.97
N ALA A 541 -21.97 30.05 -49.36
CA ALA A 541 -23.27 29.40 -49.13
C ALA A 541 -23.41 28.06 -49.86
N LYS A 542 -22.80 27.93 -51.05
CA LYS A 542 -22.86 26.71 -51.88
C LYS A 542 -21.87 25.63 -51.41
N ALA A 543 -20.77 26.02 -50.76
CA ALA A 543 -19.77 25.08 -50.26
C ALA A 543 -20.29 24.16 -49.12
N THR A 544 -19.73 22.95 -49.01
CA THR A 544 -20.00 22.04 -47.87
C THR A 544 -18.98 22.17 -46.73
N ARG A 545 -17.80 22.74 -47.02
CA ARG A 545 -16.74 23.06 -46.04
C ARG A 545 -16.22 24.47 -46.27
N ILE A 546 -15.96 25.23 -45.21
CA ILE A 546 -15.47 26.61 -45.29
C ILE A 546 -14.25 26.73 -44.39
N TYR A 547 -13.18 27.34 -44.88
CA TYR A 547 -11.98 27.64 -44.12
C TYR A 547 -11.72 29.14 -44.12
N GLY A 548 -11.16 29.65 -43.03
CA GLY A 548 -10.70 31.04 -42.96
C GLY A 548 -9.21 31.12 -43.33
N TYR A 549 -8.82 32.15 -44.09
CA TYR A 549 -7.42 32.53 -44.23
C TYR A 549 -7.17 33.91 -43.64
N TRP A 550 -6.05 34.09 -42.96
CA TRP A 550 -5.66 35.33 -42.32
C TRP A 550 -4.39 35.83 -42.99
N LEU A 551 -4.50 36.97 -43.66
CA LEU A 551 -3.37 37.61 -44.31
C LEU A 551 -2.43 38.20 -43.25
N LEU A 552 -1.23 37.65 -43.18
CA LEU A 552 -0.14 38.18 -42.37
C LEU A 552 0.71 39.20 -43.17
N SER A 553 0.23 39.69 -44.31
CA SER A 553 0.87 40.80 -45.02
C SER A 553 0.61 42.12 -44.27
N GLY A 554 1.67 42.90 -44.02
CA GLY A 554 1.61 44.15 -43.24
C GLY A 554 2.17 44.09 -41.81
N LEU A 555 2.91 43.06 -41.41
CA LEU A 555 3.64 43.00 -40.14
C LEU A 555 5.06 43.62 -40.25
N SER A 556 5.23 44.74 -40.95
CA SER A 556 6.54 45.33 -41.28
C SER A 556 7.37 45.78 -40.05
N ALA A 557 6.76 45.83 -38.86
CA ALA A 557 7.38 45.77 -37.54
C ALA A 557 6.26 45.60 -36.49
N ALA A 558 6.57 45.00 -35.32
CA ALA A 558 5.68 45.16 -34.18
C ALA A 558 5.46 46.67 -33.91
N PRO A 559 4.24 47.12 -33.55
CA PRO A 559 4.00 48.51 -33.23
C PRO A 559 5.04 49.04 -32.25
N LYS A 560 5.51 50.28 -32.42
CA LYS A 560 6.57 50.85 -31.56
C LYS A 560 6.20 50.70 -30.08
N GLY A 561 6.98 49.90 -29.34
CA GLY A 561 6.73 49.58 -27.93
C GLY A 561 6.14 48.19 -27.66
N THR A 562 5.79 47.44 -28.70
CA THR A 562 5.30 46.05 -28.65
C THR A 562 6.40 45.09 -29.11
N THR A 563 6.51 43.93 -28.49
CA THR A 563 7.46 42.90 -28.93
C THR A 563 6.89 42.09 -30.09
N ALA A 564 7.76 41.50 -30.90
CA ALA A 564 7.40 40.59 -31.99
C ALA A 564 6.45 39.47 -31.52
N ALA A 565 6.74 38.86 -30.37
CA ALA A 565 5.90 37.81 -29.81
C ALA A 565 4.53 38.34 -29.35
N ALA A 566 4.49 39.46 -28.62
CA ALA A 566 3.22 40.05 -28.17
C ALA A 566 2.32 40.43 -29.36
N TRP A 567 2.93 40.95 -30.43
CA TRP A 567 2.21 41.27 -31.66
C TRP A 567 1.67 40.01 -32.35
N GLY A 568 2.43 38.92 -32.42
CA GLY A 568 1.94 37.64 -32.94
C GLY A 568 0.77 37.05 -32.17
N GLN A 569 0.76 37.16 -30.83
CA GLN A 569 -0.38 36.74 -30.01
C GLN A 569 -1.63 37.58 -30.27
N GLU A 570 -1.47 38.89 -30.43
CA GLU A 570 -2.58 39.80 -30.75
C GLU A 570 -3.19 39.47 -32.11
N GLN A 571 -2.36 39.18 -33.11
CA GLN A 571 -2.80 38.74 -34.43
C GLN A 571 -3.60 37.44 -34.38
N ALA A 572 -3.15 36.46 -33.58
CA ALA A 572 -3.85 35.20 -33.42
C ALA A 572 -5.20 35.34 -32.72
N GLN A 573 -5.29 36.24 -31.74
CA GLN A 573 -6.55 36.57 -31.07
C GLN A 573 -7.56 37.18 -32.04
N LEU A 574 -7.11 38.07 -32.92
CA LEU A 574 -7.96 38.73 -33.90
C LEU A 574 -8.42 37.75 -34.99
N ALA A 575 -7.52 36.89 -35.48
CA ALA A 575 -7.85 35.83 -36.41
C ALA A 575 -8.87 34.83 -35.82
N TYR A 576 -8.72 34.46 -34.55
CA TYR A 576 -9.66 33.56 -33.88
C TYR A 576 -11.04 34.20 -33.71
N ARG A 577 -11.13 35.49 -33.38
CA ARG A 577 -12.42 36.21 -33.30
C ARG A 577 -13.11 36.26 -34.66
N ALA A 578 -12.40 36.60 -35.73
CA ALA A 578 -12.95 36.61 -37.08
C ALA A 578 -13.43 35.21 -37.52
N PHE A 579 -12.69 34.15 -37.15
CA PHE A 579 -13.12 32.76 -37.34
C PHE A 579 -14.42 32.43 -36.60
N GLN A 580 -14.57 32.90 -35.35
CA GLN A 580 -15.79 32.70 -34.58
C GLN A 580 -16.98 33.38 -35.25
N ASP A 581 -16.79 34.59 -35.78
CA ASP A 581 -17.84 35.30 -36.51
C ASP A 581 -18.21 34.56 -37.80
N LEU A 582 -17.24 34.11 -38.59
CA LEU A 582 -17.49 33.27 -39.78
C LEU A 582 -18.30 32.01 -39.43
N SER A 583 -17.95 31.37 -38.31
CA SER A 583 -18.63 30.17 -37.80
C SER A 583 -20.07 30.43 -37.36
N LYS A 584 -20.42 31.63 -36.90
CA LYS A 584 -21.81 31.97 -36.57
C LYS A 584 -22.72 31.93 -37.81
N TYR A 585 -22.22 32.41 -38.95
CA TYR A 585 -23.01 32.56 -40.18
C TYR A 585 -23.17 31.25 -40.96
N TYR A 586 -22.09 30.47 -41.07
CA TYR A 586 -22.11 29.24 -41.87
C TYR A 586 -22.09 27.95 -41.05
N GLY A 587 -22.06 28.08 -39.72
CA GLY A 587 -22.22 26.97 -38.78
C GLY A 587 -21.21 25.85 -39.00
N SER A 588 -21.71 24.61 -39.06
CA SER A 588 -20.90 23.39 -39.20
C SER A 588 -20.15 23.28 -40.53
N LYS A 589 -20.43 24.15 -41.50
CA LYS A 589 -19.64 24.24 -42.73
C LYS A 589 -18.23 24.75 -42.42
N VAL A 590 -18.09 25.66 -41.46
CA VAL A 590 -16.80 26.23 -41.08
C VAL A 590 -15.97 25.19 -40.34
N LYS A 591 -14.75 24.95 -40.82
CA LYS A 591 -13.81 23.99 -40.25
C LYS A 591 -12.82 24.70 -39.35
N PRO A 592 -12.44 24.12 -38.20
CA PRO A 592 -11.64 24.77 -37.17
C PRO A 592 -10.17 24.86 -37.59
N VAL A 593 -9.91 25.44 -38.75
CA VAL A 593 -8.58 25.70 -39.30
C VAL A 593 -8.55 27.13 -39.80
N VAL A 594 -7.50 27.86 -39.41
CA VAL A 594 -7.20 29.20 -39.93
C VAL A 594 -5.85 29.14 -40.61
N PHE A 595 -5.85 29.39 -41.93
CA PHE A 595 -4.63 29.46 -42.73
C PHE A 595 -3.96 30.82 -42.53
N ALA A 596 -2.68 30.85 -42.24
CA ALA A 596 -1.87 32.05 -42.30
C ALA A 596 -1.34 32.22 -43.73
N ASP A 597 -1.66 33.35 -44.36
CA ASP A 597 -1.16 33.72 -45.68
C ASP A 597 0.04 34.66 -45.53
N VAL A 598 1.17 34.29 -46.15
CA VAL A 598 2.47 34.92 -45.97
C VAL A 598 2.99 35.39 -47.33
N GLU A 599 2.98 36.71 -47.57
CA GLU A 599 3.35 37.35 -48.84
C GLU A 599 4.38 38.49 -48.65
N ASP A 600 5.26 38.71 -49.64
CA ASP A 600 6.11 39.90 -49.76
C ASP A 600 5.36 40.97 -50.57
N CYS A 601 4.67 41.88 -49.89
CA CYS A 601 4.10 43.04 -50.59
C CYS A 601 5.23 44.07 -50.80
N GLY A 602 5.19 44.87 -51.86
CA GLY A 602 6.21 45.88 -52.20
C GLY A 602 6.46 46.99 -51.14
N GLY A 603 6.01 46.80 -49.89
CA GLY A 603 6.40 47.50 -48.67
C GLY A 603 6.71 46.61 -47.43
N GLY A 604 6.91 45.29 -47.55
CA GLY A 604 7.22 44.34 -46.45
C GLY A 604 6.97 42.90 -46.89
N LEU A 605 7.92 41.97 -46.83
CA LEU A 605 8.90 41.63 -45.80
C LEU A 605 10.30 42.00 -46.29
N ASP A 606 11.10 42.75 -45.51
CA ASP A 606 12.54 42.72 -45.81
C ASP A 606 12.99 41.28 -45.56
N SER A 607 13.42 40.60 -46.62
CA SER A 607 14.07 39.28 -46.61
C SER A 607 15.41 39.29 -45.84
N LYS A 608 15.53 40.17 -44.84
CA LYS A 608 16.69 40.40 -43.99
C LYS A 608 16.34 40.47 -42.49
N ASP A 609 15.07 40.62 -42.07
CA ASP A 609 14.65 40.56 -40.65
C ASP A 609 13.90 39.27 -40.29
N TYR A 610 14.56 38.14 -40.56
CA TYR A 610 14.02 36.80 -40.32
C TYR A 610 13.68 36.51 -38.86
N THR A 611 14.42 37.11 -37.91
CA THR A 611 14.23 36.82 -36.48
C THR A 611 12.93 37.41 -35.97
N ASN A 612 12.61 38.65 -36.37
CA ASN A 612 11.36 39.30 -36.01
C ASN A 612 10.15 38.57 -36.64
N ASN A 613 10.25 38.23 -37.92
CA ASN A 613 9.17 37.52 -38.65
C ASN A 613 8.90 36.13 -38.05
N ARG A 614 9.97 35.40 -37.70
CA ARG A 614 9.86 34.11 -37.02
C ARG A 614 9.21 34.22 -35.64
N ALA A 615 9.55 35.25 -34.88
CA ALA A 615 8.97 35.44 -33.56
C ALA A 615 7.47 35.77 -33.62
N ILE A 616 7.04 36.59 -34.58
CA ILE A 616 5.62 36.91 -34.77
C ILE A 616 4.85 35.65 -35.19
N TYR A 617 5.32 34.95 -36.21
CA TYR A 617 4.67 33.74 -36.72
C TYR A 617 4.59 32.61 -35.68
N ALA A 618 5.70 32.31 -34.99
CA ALA A 618 5.72 31.28 -33.96
C ALA A 618 4.76 31.62 -32.81
N SER A 619 4.68 32.90 -32.42
CA SER A 619 3.75 33.33 -31.38
C SER A 619 2.29 33.26 -31.81
N PHE A 620 1.99 33.59 -33.07
CA PHE A 620 0.67 33.43 -33.67
C PHE A 620 0.21 31.96 -33.62
N VAL A 621 1.07 31.06 -34.10
CA VAL A 621 0.81 29.61 -34.14
C VAL A 621 0.65 29.02 -32.74
N ASN A 622 1.57 29.32 -31.82
CA ASN A 622 1.54 28.78 -30.46
C ASN A 622 0.31 29.26 -29.70
N TRP A 623 -0.07 30.53 -29.86
CA TRP A 623 -1.25 31.06 -29.19
C TRP A 623 -2.52 30.31 -29.63
N LEU A 624 -2.73 30.09 -30.95
CA LEU A 624 -3.88 29.33 -31.43
C LEU A 624 -3.90 27.89 -30.89
N LYS A 625 -2.74 27.22 -30.87
CA LYS A 625 -2.59 25.84 -30.36
C LYS A 625 -2.89 25.71 -28.87
N GLU A 626 -2.41 26.65 -28.07
CA GLU A 626 -2.48 26.56 -26.61
C GLU A 626 -3.80 27.09 -26.05
N ASN A 627 -4.48 27.99 -26.76
CA ASN A 627 -5.61 28.75 -26.23
C ASN A 627 -6.94 28.49 -26.94
N THR A 628 -6.95 27.75 -28.05
CA THR A 628 -8.17 27.52 -28.85
C THR A 628 -8.27 26.08 -29.36
N MET A 629 -9.45 25.69 -29.88
CA MET A 629 -9.61 24.44 -30.64
C MET A 629 -9.31 24.59 -32.14
N VAL A 630 -8.96 25.80 -32.60
CA VAL A 630 -8.66 26.09 -34.00
C VAL A 630 -7.22 25.71 -34.28
N LYS A 631 -7.03 24.95 -35.36
CA LYS A 631 -5.72 24.49 -35.80
C LYS A 631 -5.10 25.52 -36.75
N PRO A 632 -3.85 25.94 -36.55
CA PRO A 632 -3.17 26.81 -37.49
C PRO A 632 -2.81 26.02 -38.76
N GLY A 633 -3.07 26.60 -39.93
CA GLY A 633 -2.56 26.17 -41.23
C GLY A 633 -1.67 27.25 -41.83
N THR A 634 -0.89 26.91 -42.85
CA THR A 634 -0.03 27.87 -43.57
C THR A 634 -0.27 27.75 -45.06
N TYR A 635 -0.35 28.88 -45.74
CA TYR A 635 -0.65 28.99 -47.16
C TYR A 635 0.26 30.05 -47.82
N SER A 636 0.62 29.83 -49.08
CA SER A 636 1.35 30.78 -49.92
C SER A 636 0.89 30.60 -51.37
N SER A 637 0.64 31.71 -52.08
CA SER A 637 0.10 31.72 -53.45
C SER A 637 1.04 32.43 -54.42
N PRO A 638 1.21 31.96 -55.67
CA PRO A 638 1.81 32.77 -56.73
C PRO A 638 0.79 33.83 -57.17
N HIS A 639 1.25 35.06 -57.42
CA HIS A 639 0.44 36.26 -57.71
C HIS A 639 -0.56 36.18 -58.90
N GLU A 640 -0.70 35.03 -59.59
CA GLU A 640 -1.64 34.82 -60.70
C GLU A 640 -2.78 33.86 -60.31
N TRP A 641 -3.94 34.44 -59.99
CA TRP A 641 -5.13 33.74 -59.49
C TRP A 641 -5.95 32.97 -60.55
N GLY A 642 -5.45 32.83 -61.77
CA GLY A 642 -6.24 32.39 -62.94
C GLY A 642 -6.29 30.89 -63.25
N SER A 643 -5.53 30.02 -62.58
CA SER A 643 -5.32 28.64 -63.04
C SER A 643 -5.26 27.56 -61.95
N LEU A 644 -5.85 27.79 -60.77
CA LEU A 644 -5.97 26.74 -59.75
C LEU A 644 -7.19 25.85 -60.06
N THR A 645 -6.98 24.66 -60.66
CA THR A 645 -8.03 23.66 -60.87
C THR A 645 -7.85 22.44 -59.98
N MET A 646 -8.89 22.03 -59.25
CA MET A 646 -8.97 20.66 -58.72
C MET A 646 -9.31 19.70 -59.86
N GLY A 647 -8.47 18.68 -60.07
CA GLY A 647 -8.66 17.71 -61.15
C GLY A 647 -10.00 16.96 -61.03
N SER A 648 -10.68 16.74 -62.15
CA SER A 648 -12.02 16.12 -62.22
C SER A 648 -12.07 14.62 -61.87
N ASN A 649 -10.94 13.96 -61.64
CA ASN A 649 -10.87 12.53 -61.32
C ASN A 649 -10.58 12.23 -59.84
N PHE A 650 -10.56 13.25 -58.97
CA PHE A 650 -10.27 13.02 -57.55
C PHE A 650 -11.55 12.63 -56.79
N ALA A 651 -11.65 11.36 -56.41
CA ALA A 651 -12.60 10.88 -55.42
C ALA A 651 -11.79 10.37 -54.22
N PRO A 652 -11.87 11.00 -53.04
CA PRO A 652 -11.10 10.56 -51.88
C PRO A 652 -11.68 9.24 -51.38
N LEU A 653 -11.03 8.12 -51.69
CA LEU A 653 -11.41 6.80 -51.19
C LEU A 653 -11.08 6.60 -49.70
N THR A 654 -10.55 7.60 -48.99
CA THR A 654 -10.33 7.52 -47.54
C THR A 654 -10.37 8.92 -46.89
N PRO A 655 -11.27 9.20 -45.92
CA PRO A 655 -11.27 10.47 -45.18
C PRO A 655 -10.07 10.59 -44.21
N GLY A 656 -9.26 11.66 -44.27
CA GLY A 656 -8.39 12.12 -43.17
C GLY A 656 -6.88 12.45 -43.37
N TYR A 657 -6.32 12.58 -44.59
CA TYR A 657 -4.90 12.91 -44.89
C TYR A 657 -4.52 14.24 -45.64
N TYR A 658 -4.20 15.38 -45.03
CA TYR A 658 -3.72 16.55 -45.82
C TYR A 658 -2.32 16.26 -46.41
N TRP A 659 -2.07 16.63 -47.67
CA TRP A 659 -0.72 16.60 -48.25
C TRP A 659 -0.48 17.87 -49.07
N VAL A 660 0.65 18.54 -48.84
CA VAL A 660 1.14 19.66 -49.68
C VAL A 660 2.35 19.15 -50.44
N ALA A 661 2.34 19.28 -51.77
CA ALA A 661 3.44 18.83 -52.63
C ALA A 661 4.29 20.03 -53.07
N ASP A 662 5.61 19.87 -52.98
CA ASP A 662 6.59 20.77 -53.57
C ASP A 662 7.12 20.16 -54.88
N TYR A 663 6.88 20.82 -56.01
CA TYR A 663 7.33 20.36 -57.33
C TYR A 663 8.45 21.26 -57.84
N PRO A 664 9.73 20.83 -57.76
CA PRO A 664 10.83 21.58 -58.34
C PRO A 664 10.71 21.56 -59.88
N ASP A 665 10.81 22.74 -60.49
CA ASP A 665 10.70 23.07 -61.92
C ASP A 665 10.78 21.88 -62.92
N LEU A 666 9.62 21.27 -63.20
CA LEU A 666 9.43 20.30 -64.28
C LEU A 666 8.45 20.83 -65.35
N GLY A 667 8.43 22.14 -65.62
CA GLY A 667 7.94 22.70 -66.89
C GLY A 667 6.56 22.28 -67.42
N GLY A 668 5.65 21.80 -66.57
CA GLY A 668 4.31 21.34 -66.94
C GLY A 668 3.54 20.82 -65.74
N HIS A 669 2.20 20.98 -65.77
CA HIS A 669 1.30 20.45 -64.73
C HIS A 669 1.61 18.97 -64.45
N PRO A 670 1.65 18.52 -63.17
CA PRO A 670 1.93 17.13 -62.86
C PRO A 670 0.90 16.22 -63.52
N ASP A 671 1.35 15.08 -64.06
CA ASP A 671 0.46 14.03 -64.57
C ASP A 671 -0.52 13.64 -63.44
N GLN A 672 -1.82 13.64 -63.75
CA GLN A 672 -2.89 13.33 -62.80
C GLN A 672 -2.71 11.95 -62.14
N ASN A 673 -1.94 11.05 -62.78
CA ASN A 673 -1.57 9.73 -62.25
C ASN A 673 -0.44 9.76 -61.20
N ALA A 674 0.28 10.87 -61.03
CA ALA A 674 1.31 11.05 -60.01
C ALA A 674 0.74 11.44 -58.62
N LEU A 675 -0.56 11.72 -58.55
CA LEU A 675 -1.27 12.21 -57.36
C LEU A 675 -1.74 11.04 -56.46
N THR A 676 -0.78 10.31 -55.91
CA THR A 676 -1.02 9.19 -54.99
C THR A 676 -0.47 9.49 -53.60
N PRO A 677 -1.00 8.86 -52.51
CA PRO A 677 -0.45 8.99 -51.15
C PRO A 677 1.03 8.59 -51.01
N SER A 678 1.59 7.93 -52.03
CA SER A 678 2.97 7.45 -52.10
C SER A 678 3.94 8.42 -52.79
N ASN A 679 3.50 9.62 -53.21
CA ASN A 679 4.40 10.57 -53.87
C ASN A 679 5.43 11.14 -52.87
N PRO A 680 6.75 11.05 -53.18
CA PRO A 680 7.81 11.41 -52.24
C PRO A 680 7.99 12.91 -52.00
N PHE A 681 7.30 13.76 -52.78
CA PHE A 681 7.35 15.22 -52.67
C PHE A 681 6.33 15.80 -51.68
N TRP A 682 5.53 14.95 -51.03
CA TRP A 682 4.58 15.39 -50.00
C TRP A 682 5.26 15.77 -48.68
N VAL A 683 4.82 16.87 -48.06
CA VAL A 683 5.20 17.24 -46.69
C VAL A 683 4.06 16.99 -45.69
N ASN A 684 4.41 16.53 -44.48
CA ASN A 684 3.45 16.22 -43.41
C ASN A 684 3.10 17.46 -42.58
N PHE A 685 1.81 17.75 -42.37
CA PHE A 685 1.36 18.79 -41.45
C PHE A 685 1.39 18.32 -39.98
N PRO A 686 2.01 19.05 -39.05
CA PRO A 686 2.04 18.63 -37.65
C PRO A 686 0.65 18.71 -36.96
N GLN A 687 0.22 17.60 -36.35
CA GLN A 687 -0.87 17.52 -35.35
C GLN A 687 -2.32 17.79 -35.83
N THR A 688 -2.70 17.42 -37.07
CA THR A 688 -4.10 17.51 -37.54
C THR A 688 -4.61 16.23 -38.24
N ASN A 689 -5.95 16.07 -38.37
CA ASN A 689 -6.62 14.87 -38.92
C ASN A 689 -7.68 15.17 -40.03
N GLU A 690 -7.67 16.35 -40.67
CA GLU A 690 -8.68 16.71 -41.72
C GLU A 690 -8.05 16.69 -43.15
N GLN A 691 -8.68 17.16 -44.27
CA GLN A 691 -8.05 17.30 -45.64
C GLN A 691 -8.54 18.46 -46.54
N ALA A 692 -7.64 19.06 -47.33
CA ALA A 692 -7.78 20.09 -48.39
C ALA A 692 -6.49 20.09 -49.25
N GLU A 693 -6.61 20.37 -50.55
CA GLU A 693 -5.50 20.40 -51.51
C GLU A 693 -5.30 21.84 -52.00
N ILE A 694 -4.05 22.29 -52.05
CA ILE A 694 -3.66 23.62 -52.51
C ILE A 694 -2.45 23.45 -53.45
N TRP A 695 -2.50 24.08 -54.63
CA TRP A 695 -1.41 24.06 -55.61
C TRP A 695 -0.51 25.29 -55.45
N GLN A 696 0.78 25.14 -55.77
CA GLN A 696 1.76 26.23 -55.84
C GLN A 696 2.59 26.13 -57.13
N PHE A 697 2.93 27.27 -57.73
CA PHE A 697 3.77 27.39 -58.93
C PHE A 697 5.01 28.22 -58.57
N GLU A 698 6.22 27.76 -58.91
CA GLU A 698 7.47 28.48 -58.60
C GLU A 698 7.68 29.69 -59.53
N GLY A 699 8.07 30.84 -58.94
CA GLY A 699 8.51 32.00 -59.71
C GLY A 699 8.69 33.35 -58.98
N THR A 700 8.24 33.53 -57.73
CA THR A 700 8.30 34.84 -57.03
C THR A 700 8.96 34.82 -55.63
N PRO A 701 9.45 35.97 -55.12
CA PRO A 701 10.19 36.10 -53.84
C PRO A 701 9.43 35.64 -52.58
N ASP A 702 8.10 35.51 -52.65
CA ASP A 702 7.21 35.17 -51.52
C ASP A 702 7.57 33.85 -50.81
N TYR A 703 8.19 32.91 -51.54
CA TYR A 703 8.51 31.57 -51.06
C TYR A 703 9.66 31.51 -50.03
N ASP A 704 10.60 32.46 -50.07
CA ASP A 704 11.76 32.43 -49.16
C ASP A 704 11.34 32.61 -47.69
N VAL A 705 10.25 33.32 -47.42
CA VAL A 705 9.81 33.59 -46.04
C VAL A 705 9.08 32.40 -45.44
N ALA A 706 8.15 31.76 -46.17
CA ALA A 706 7.43 30.58 -45.67
C ALA A 706 8.37 29.39 -45.39
N ARG A 707 9.42 29.19 -46.20
CA ARG A 707 10.41 28.11 -46.05
C ARG A 707 11.35 28.27 -44.85
N ILE A 708 11.52 29.49 -44.33
CA ILE A 708 12.45 29.82 -43.23
C ILE A 708 11.71 29.96 -41.89
N LEU A 709 10.37 29.95 -41.93
CA LEU A 709 9.51 29.86 -40.76
C LEU A 709 9.31 28.37 -40.40
N PRO A 710 9.44 28.01 -39.11
CA PRO A 710 9.49 26.61 -38.66
C PRO A 710 8.16 25.85 -38.77
#